data_AF-A0A6B3N9Z4-F1
#
_entry.id   AF-A0A6B3N9Z4-F1
#
_cell.length_a   1.000
_cell.length_b   1.000
_cell.length_c   1.000
_cell.angle_alpha   90.00
_cell.angle_beta   90.00
_cell.angle_gamma   90.00
#
_symmetry.space_group_name_H-M   'P 1'
#
loop_
_entity.id
_entity.type
_entity.pdbx_description
1 polymer ?
#
loop_
_entity_poly.entity_id
_entity_poly.type
_entity_poly.pdbx_seq_one_letter_code
_entity_poly.pdbx_strand_id
1 'polypeptide(L)'
;MHNSFFRFIIVMILGITISFLAAISIPSNFLYLSRGRVVAEQTAPCLVKDERSGGRIIPKAAIVHKPKGKGVRIIKGVYEPQEDVKEGDHICENRRLSVPGTSDKSAGANLGFVSQFDNKIDGYLAVVGFSNVSSEYFYPCAAAGSTLLGWKYTDSIRIGMKSFGSENEYGCPEVLYSPEGTIIPIGSSAKPNGIERIAYTRQKQSRKDRKVASVHLRQYCSVVANSGKEWNVNLSQDGYREDTVENVCRQAIENCQEKSGEICSIVSQGDWKYHVSNPYFREVNILLQCSGNRKYYKKGTGEEVYDLWSQLELEAQGEGATSCALYVYGNDEVLITPESNKRTLVHTDSFDNGFVIHTLIGTVEITPPGNPVEVEPILLEVGERYRFIYDTSIAEPQQLSNSERKEVLELPVVQAFLNLANWKVEIHPEIIEYQKALNEQFLKSSAVQVERIEVDGVDIWKTEIDLNNPNTIVTLVKQSDVQQAGSFTQFAKNSKAALIASGTFEDRNATNWTMISEGKTIEGERSKNWSNYTVLGLRSGNQAEMFARPDVPEWDEYWFAITGHPRLVSGGNPGITEVVSAPDEDFIKGDQYRAAIGFSSKEKKLYHIVTNDPIPLNRLAKIMHLIGCDQAMNLEGGGGMVLACKGDSPECNGTPLVSGEVRSPLIVVYDAQHRDERITQAWELFQASDRLPESQLQRGFEHFRRGLLKFTKATSLI
;
A
#
# COMPACT_ATOMS: atom_id res chain seq x y z
N MET A 1 -74.44 47.40 23.90
CA MET A 1 -74.08 47.81 25.29
C MET A 1 -72.57 48.00 25.33
N HIS A 2 -72.13 49.05 26.00
CA HIS A 2 -70.89 49.81 25.73
C HIS A 2 -69.65 48.99 25.37
N ASN A 3 -69.11 49.31 24.21
CA ASN A 3 -67.85 48.80 23.69
C ASN A 3 -67.26 49.85 22.73
N SER A 4 -65.91 49.89 22.70
CA SER A 4 -65.06 50.47 21.64
C SER A 4 -65.18 51.95 21.31
N PHE A 5 -64.07 52.69 21.49
CA PHE A 5 -63.45 53.50 20.42
C PHE A 5 -62.22 54.26 20.94
N PHE A 6 -61.13 54.26 20.16
CA PHE A 6 -60.18 55.38 19.99
C PHE A 6 -59.21 55.68 21.16
N ARG A 7 -57.90 55.97 21.02
CA ARG A 7 -56.90 56.30 19.98
C ARG A 7 -55.53 55.88 20.58
N PHE A 8 -54.46 55.56 19.86
CA PHE A 8 -53.64 56.52 19.13
C PHE A 8 -52.59 55.77 18.28
N ILE A 9 -52.71 55.97 16.96
CA ILE A 9 -51.66 56.35 16.01
C ILE A 9 -50.32 55.60 16.09
N ILE A 10 -50.06 54.75 15.09
CA ILE A 10 -48.90 54.76 14.18
C ILE A 10 -49.08 53.55 13.25
N VAL A 11 -49.37 53.78 11.96
CA VAL A 11 -49.08 52.93 10.78
C VAL A 11 -49.83 53.47 9.56
N MET A 12 -49.08 53.61 8.47
CA MET A 12 -49.41 53.58 7.02
C MET A 12 -50.76 54.13 6.53
N ILE A 13 -50.74 54.93 5.43
CA ILE A 13 -51.37 54.59 4.13
C ILE A 13 -51.44 55.77 3.13
N LEU A 14 -51.04 55.48 1.87
CA LEU A 14 -51.43 56.03 0.54
C LEU A 14 -51.28 57.55 0.24
N GLY A 15 -51.01 58.00 -0.99
CA GLY A 15 -50.86 57.32 -2.29
C GLY A 15 -50.87 58.29 -3.50
N ILE A 16 -50.39 57.79 -4.65
CA ILE A 16 -50.80 58.02 -6.06
C ILE A 16 -50.65 59.42 -6.72
N THR A 17 -49.94 59.45 -7.88
CA THR A 17 -50.19 60.25 -9.13
C THR A 17 -49.17 59.76 -10.19
N ILE A 18 -49.46 59.11 -11.34
CA ILE A 18 -50.24 59.39 -12.59
C ILE A 18 -49.40 59.97 -13.76
N SER A 19 -49.34 59.20 -14.88
CA SER A 19 -49.14 59.53 -16.33
C SER A 19 -47.73 59.95 -16.84
N PHE A 20 -47.26 59.75 -18.09
CA PHE A 20 -47.75 59.60 -19.48
C PHE A 20 -46.74 58.72 -20.29
N LEU A 21 -47.06 57.76 -21.18
CA LEU A 21 -47.65 57.78 -22.55
C LEU A 21 -46.65 58.08 -23.73
N ALA A 22 -46.36 57.05 -24.54
CA ALA A 22 -46.22 57.05 -26.02
C ALA A 22 -46.02 55.57 -26.46
N ALA A 23 -46.91 54.82 -27.14
CA ALA A 23 -47.82 55.00 -28.27
C ALA A 23 -47.32 54.28 -29.56
N ILE A 24 -48.16 53.34 -30.06
CA ILE A 24 -48.42 52.98 -31.48
C ILE A 24 -47.32 52.10 -32.17
N SER A 25 -47.55 50.97 -32.87
CA SER A 25 -48.74 50.28 -33.42
C SER A 25 -48.42 48.83 -33.86
N ILE A 26 -49.41 47.93 -33.71
CA ILE A 26 -49.57 46.55 -34.22
C ILE A 26 -50.42 46.62 -35.52
N PRO A 27 -50.25 45.79 -36.60
CA PRO A 27 -50.91 44.47 -36.75
C PRO A 27 -50.11 43.38 -37.52
N SER A 28 -49.99 42.15 -37.02
CA SER A 28 -50.93 41.00 -37.05
C SER A 28 -50.90 40.16 -38.34
N ASN A 29 -50.25 38.97 -38.28
CA ASN A 29 -50.84 37.64 -38.49
C ASN A 29 -49.73 36.54 -38.49
N PHE A 30 -49.71 35.65 -37.49
CA PHE A 30 -50.08 34.21 -37.57
C PHE A 30 -49.20 33.42 -38.57
N LEU A 31 -48.43 32.35 -38.29
CA LEU A 31 -48.44 31.26 -37.30
C LEU A 31 -47.07 30.53 -37.42
N TYR A 32 -46.42 30.16 -36.31
CA TYR A 32 -45.95 28.79 -36.03
C TYR A 32 -45.20 28.75 -34.69
N LEU A 33 -45.86 28.14 -33.70
CA LEU A 33 -45.29 27.75 -32.43
C LEU A 33 -44.35 26.55 -32.64
N SER A 34 -43.04 26.76 -32.54
CA SER A 34 -42.14 25.69 -32.08
C SER A 34 -41.68 26.02 -30.67
N ARG A 35 -42.23 25.29 -29.69
CA ARG A 35 -41.74 25.26 -28.30
C ARG A 35 -40.26 24.87 -28.30
N GLY A 36 -39.39 25.87 -28.24
CA GLY A 36 -38.04 25.70 -27.73
C GLY A 36 -38.14 25.47 -26.23
N ARG A 37 -38.25 24.20 -25.81
CA ARG A 37 -37.90 23.83 -24.44
C ARG A 37 -36.38 24.03 -24.36
N VAL A 38 -35.97 25.12 -23.73
CA VAL A 38 -34.64 25.22 -23.15
C VAL A 38 -34.58 24.07 -22.14
N VAL A 39 -33.91 22.98 -22.53
CA VAL A 39 -33.50 21.93 -21.61
C VAL A 39 -32.47 22.60 -20.73
N ALA A 40 -32.89 23.04 -19.55
CA ALA A 40 -31.97 23.45 -18.51
C ALA A 40 -31.06 22.25 -18.24
N GLU A 41 -29.76 22.44 -18.43
CA GLU A 41 -28.70 21.56 -17.93
C GLU A 41 -28.94 21.34 -16.42
N GLN A 42 -29.53 20.20 -16.08
CA GLN A 42 -29.44 19.63 -14.76
C GLN A 42 -28.37 18.55 -14.80
N THR A 43 -27.10 18.96 -14.85
CA THR A 43 -26.07 18.13 -14.23
C THR A 43 -26.34 18.21 -12.74
N ALA A 44 -27.02 17.22 -12.17
CA ALA A 44 -27.12 17.12 -10.71
C ALA A 44 -25.66 17.11 -10.18
N PRO A 45 -25.26 18.10 -9.35
CA PRO A 45 -23.97 18.02 -8.68
C PRO A 45 -23.93 16.71 -7.87
N CYS A 46 -22.74 16.19 -7.54
CA CYS A 46 -22.57 15.04 -6.63
C CYS A 46 -22.97 15.39 -5.18
N LEU A 47 -24.10 16.09 -5.03
CA LEU A 47 -24.68 16.70 -3.85
C LEU A 47 -26.12 16.19 -3.77
N VAL A 48 -26.31 15.06 -3.10
CA VAL A 48 -27.59 14.80 -2.47
C VAL A 48 -27.55 15.52 -1.12
N LYS A 49 -28.24 16.65 -1.02
CA LYS A 49 -28.58 17.22 0.28
C LYS A 49 -29.76 16.41 0.82
N ASP A 50 -29.47 15.32 1.50
CA ASP A 50 -30.50 14.65 2.29
C ASP A 50 -30.42 15.14 3.74
N GLU A 51 -31.27 16.11 4.08
CA GLU A 51 -31.38 16.65 5.44
C GLU A 51 -32.17 15.72 6.37
N ARG A 52 -32.70 14.57 5.88
CA ARG A 52 -33.56 13.65 6.66
C ARG A 52 -32.89 12.33 7.07
N SER A 53 -31.74 11.97 6.52
CA SER A 53 -31.18 10.60 6.63
C SER A 53 -30.35 10.26 7.87
N GLY A 54 -30.29 11.09 8.91
CA GLY A 54 -29.94 10.63 10.27
C GLY A 54 -28.58 9.93 10.49
N GLY A 55 -27.63 9.89 9.55
CA GLY A 55 -26.22 9.57 9.85
C GLY A 55 -25.62 8.21 9.44
N ARG A 56 -25.42 7.87 8.14
CA ARG A 56 -24.50 6.75 7.76
C ARG A 56 -23.78 6.85 6.40
N ILE A 57 -22.47 6.51 6.41
CA ILE A 57 -21.36 6.81 5.46
C ILE A 57 -21.46 6.09 4.11
N ILE A 58 -21.60 6.86 3.04
CA ILE A 58 -21.29 6.48 1.65
C ILE A 58 -20.17 7.45 1.26
N PRO A 59 -19.08 7.03 0.58
CA PRO A 59 -18.22 8.02 -0.02
C PRO A 59 -19.06 8.84 -0.99
N LYS A 60 -18.92 10.16 -0.94
CA LYS A 60 -19.68 11.07 -1.79
C LYS A 60 -19.18 11.04 -3.24
N ALA A 61 -17.88 10.78 -3.38
CA ALA A 61 -17.15 10.70 -4.63
C ALA A 61 -15.74 10.18 -4.36
N ALA A 62 -15.07 9.70 -5.41
CA ALA A 62 -13.61 9.73 -5.45
C ALA A 62 -13.16 11.11 -5.94
N ILE A 63 -12.27 11.76 -5.19
CA ILE A 63 -11.65 13.02 -5.56
C ILE A 63 -10.34 12.73 -6.28
N VAL A 64 -10.16 13.36 -7.44
CA VAL A 64 -8.90 13.31 -8.17
C VAL A 64 -7.89 14.25 -7.52
N HIS A 65 -6.74 13.74 -7.09
CA HIS A 65 -5.69 14.54 -6.47
C HIS A 65 -4.68 15.07 -7.48
N LYS A 66 -4.06 14.22 -8.30
CA LYS A 66 -3.07 14.66 -9.30
C LYS A 66 -3.21 13.87 -10.59
N PRO A 67 -4.07 14.29 -11.53
CA PRO A 67 -4.07 13.70 -12.85
C PRO A 67 -2.78 14.09 -13.59
N LYS A 68 -2.18 13.14 -14.30
CA LYS A 68 -0.97 13.32 -15.12
C LYS A 68 -1.16 12.70 -16.49
N GLY A 69 -0.47 13.24 -17.49
CA GLY A 69 -0.48 12.76 -18.87
C GLY A 69 -1.68 13.26 -19.69
N LYS A 70 -1.56 13.12 -21.01
CA LYS A 70 -2.61 13.52 -21.96
C LYS A 70 -3.68 12.45 -22.05
N GLY A 71 -4.94 12.88 -22.16
CA GLY A 71 -6.07 11.98 -22.43
C GLY A 71 -6.69 11.30 -21.20
N VAL A 72 -6.25 11.65 -19.99
CA VAL A 72 -6.96 11.27 -18.76
C VAL A 72 -8.31 11.97 -18.75
N ARG A 73 -9.39 11.19 -18.78
CA ARG A 73 -10.76 11.68 -19.01
C ARG A 73 -11.75 11.16 -18.00
N ILE A 74 -12.69 12.01 -17.61
CA ILE A 74 -13.93 11.57 -16.98
C ILE A 74 -14.97 11.37 -18.09
N ILE A 75 -15.56 10.18 -18.10
CA ILE A 75 -16.64 9.83 -19.00
C ILE A 75 -17.92 9.79 -18.19
N LYS A 76 -18.91 10.60 -18.58
CA LYS A 76 -20.24 10.62 -17.97
C LYS A 76 -21.14 9.69 -18.78
N GLY A 77 -21.65 8.61 -18.18
CA GLY A 77 -22.49 7.63 -18.87
C GLY A 77 -21.88 7.01 -20.15
N VAL A 78 -22.73 6.39 -20.98
CA VAL A 78 -22.30 5.65 -22.19
C VAL A 78 -22.15 6.56 -23.43
N TYR A 79 -22.82 7.72 -23.44
CA TYR A 79 -22.94 8.58 -24.64
C TYR A 79 -22.57 10.04 -24.43
N GLU A 80 -22.15 10.46 -23.24
CA GLU A 80 -21.87 11.87 -22.98
C GLU A 80 -20.45 12.30 -23.37
N PRO A 81 -20.20 13.62 -23.48
CA PRO A 81 -18.88 14.15 -23.78
C PRO A 81 -17.84 13.68 -22.75
N GLN A 82 -16.64 13.40 -23.25
CA GLN A 82 -15.50 13.13 -22.40
C GLN A 82 -14.88 14.46 -21.97
N GLU A 83 -14.60 14.61 -20.68
CA GLU A 83 -13.99 15.80 -20.11
C GLU A 83 -12.57 15.49 -19.64
N ASP A 84 -11.60 16.35 -19.98
CA ASP A 84 -10.24 16.21 -19.44
C ASP A 84 -10.26 16.42 -17.92
N VAL A 85 -9.61 15.51 -17.21
CA VAL A 85 -9.62 15.48 -15.73
C VAL A 85 -8.73 16.57 -15.14
N LYS A 86 -9.23 17.20 -14.08
CA LYS A 86 -8.53 18.20 -13.27
C LYS A 86 -8.40 17.74 -11.82
N GLU A 87 -7.39 18.26 -11.14
CA GLU A 87 -7.28 18.12 -9.68
C GLU A 87 -8.53 18.72 -9.01
N GLY A 88 -9.12 17.97 -8.09
CA GLY A 88 -10.36 18.30 -7.41
C GLY A 88 -11.63 17.82 -8.13
N ASP A 89 -11.54 17.22 -9.32
CA ASP A 89 -12.72 16.63 -9.96
C ASP A 89 -13.27 15.45 -9.14
N HIS A 90 -14.60 15.28 -9.20
CA HIS A 90 -15.32 14.23 -8.51
C HIS A 90 -15.75 13.14 -9.50
N ILE A 91 -15.41 11.90 -9.17
CA ILE A 91 -15.91 10.69 -9.82
C ILE A 91 -17.02 10.12 -8.92
N CYS A 92 -18.23 10.05 -9.47
CA CYS A 92 -19.46 9.66 -8.79
C CYS A 92 -20.10 8.50 -9.56
N GLU A 93 -21.21 7.93 -9.11
CA GLU A 93 -21.77 6.63 -9.57
C GLU A 93 -22.06 6.52 -11.08
N ASN A 94 -22.20 7.63 -11.81
CA ASN A 94 -22.40 7.64 -13.27
C ASN A 94 -21.18 8.15 -14.05
N ARG A 95 -20.03 8.26 -13.39
CA ARG A 95 -18.79 8.75 -13.95
C ARG A 95 -17.73 7.68 -13.80
N ARG A 96 -16.97 7.46 -14.86
CA ARG A 96 -15.74 6.68 -14.79
C ARG A 96 -14.55 7.53 -15.15
N LEU A 97 -13.44 7.27 -14.49
CA LEU A 97 -12.14 7.73 -14.91
C LEU A 97 -11.64 6.77 -15.99
N SER A 98 -11.18 7.32 -17.11
CA SER A 98 -10.51 6.60 -18.18
C SER A 98 -9.10 7.16 -18.34
N VAL A 99 -8.10 6.30 -18.19
CA VAL A 99 -6.69 6.64 -18.32
C VAL A 99 -6.13 5.88 -19.52
N PRO A 100 -5.59 6.56 -20.54
CA PRO A 100 -5.02 5.87 -21.69
C PRO A 100 -3.70 5.19 -21.32
N GLY A 101 -3.47 4.01 -21.90
CA GLY A 101 -2.15 3.37 -21.87
C GLY A 101 -1.13 4.19 -22.65
N THR A 102 0.06 4.38 -22.09
CA THR A 102 1.14 5.16 -22.70
C THR A 102 2.45 4.39 -22.68
N SER A 103 3.23 4.48 -23.75
CA SER A 103 4.51 3.75 -23.84
C SER A 103 5.52 4.21 -22.77
N ASP A 104 5.44 5.47 -22.35
CA ASP A 104 6.27 6.06 -21.29
C ASP A 104 5.63 5.95 -19.89
N LYS A 105 4.46 5.31 -19.79
CA LYS A 105 3.72 5.11 -18.53
C LYS A 105 3.46 6.41 -17.76
N SER A 106 3.30 7.52 -18.48
CA SER A 106 3.21 8.87 -17.90
C SER A 106 1.79 9.31 -17.54
N ALA A 107 0.76 8.63 -18.07
CA ALA A 107 -0.63 8.97 -17.84
C ALA A 107 -1.23 8.22 -16.66
N GLY A 108 -1.88 8.94 -15.72
CA GLY A 108 -2.47 8.33 -14.53
C GLY A 108 -3.12 9.34 -13.59
N ALA A 109 -3.81 8.85 -12.56
CA ALA A 109 -4.42 9.70 -11.54
C ALA A 109 -4.44 9.05 -10.16
N ASN A 110 -4.25 9.86 -9.12
CA ASN A 110 -4.40 9.48 -7.72
C ASN A 110 -5.80 9.88 -7.24
N LEU A 111 -6.49 8.96 -6.57
CA LEU A 111 -7.87 9.09 -6.10
C LEU A 111 -7.93 8.93 -4.58
N GLY A 112 -8.60 9.87 -3.92
CA GLY A 112 -8.91 9.82 -2.49
C GLY A 112 -10.42 9.86 -2.29
N PHE A 113 -10.94 9.00 -1.43
CA PHE A 113 -12.38 8.76 -1.31
C PHE A 113 -12.94 9.57 -0.18
N VAL A 114 -13.91 10.44 -0.45
CA VAL A 114 -14.42 11.36 0.55
C VAL A 114 -15.70 10.85 1.16
N SER A 115 -15.76 10.78 2.49
CA SER A 115 -16.96 10.50 3.26
C SER A 115 -18.05 11.54 3.01
N GLN A 116 -19.31 11.11 2.86
CA GLN A 116 -20.43 12.04 2.79
C GLN A 116 -20.73 12.78 4.12
N PHE A 117 -20.17 12.34 5.27
CA PHE A 117 -20.50 12.92 6.60
C PHE A 117 -19.62 14.07 7.01
N ASP A 118 -18.31 13.86 6.99
CA ASP A 118 -17.36 14.85 7.46
C ASP A 118 -16.56 15.50 6.33
N ASN A 119 -16.84 15.11 5.07
CA ASN A 119 -16.08 15.47 3.89
C ASN A 119 -14.56 15.20 4.06
N LYS A 120 -14.17 14.20 4.85
CA LYS A 120 -12.78 13.75 4.97
C LYS A 120 -12.53 12.54 4.10
N ILE A 121 -11.25 12.29 3.82
CA ILE A 121 -10.81 11.16 3.01
C ILE A 121 -10.75 9.91 3.89
N ASP A 122 -11.62 8.95 3.59
CA ASP A 122 -11.89 7.76 4.41
C ASP A 122 -10.96 6.60 4.03
N GLY A 123 -9.66 6.69 4.31
CA GLY A 123 -8.71 5.56 4.37
C GLY A 123 -8.49 4.71 3.10
N TYR A 124 -9.36 4.83 2.10
CA TYR A 124 -9.34 4.18 0.82
C TYR A 124 -8.67 5.13 -0.16
N LEU A 125 -7.70 4.62 -0.89
CA LEU A 125 -6.86 5.37 -1.81
C LEU A 125 -6.65 4.50 -3.05
N ALA A 126 -6.72 5.12 -4.22
CA ALA A 126 -6.46 4.41 -5.47
C ALA A 126 -5.49 5.20 -6.36
N VAL A 127 -4.71 4.49 -7.16
CA VAL A 127 -3.96 5.06 -8.27
C VAL A 127 -4.29 4.26 -9.52
N VAL A 128 -4.66 4.96 -10.58
CA VAL A 128 -5.18 4.35 -11.82
C VAL A 128 -4.26 4.77 -12.97
N GLY A 129 -3.81 3.80 -13.77
CA GLY A 129 -2.95 4.01 -14.93
C GLY A 129 -1.47 3.82 -14.64
N PHE A 130 -0.64 4.72 -15.17
CA PHE A 130 0.82 4.63 -15.18
C PHE A 130 1.32 3.30 -15.79
N SER A 131 0.65 2.88 -16.87
CA SER A 131 0.91 1.63 -17.58
C SER A 131 0.85 1.82 -19.09
N ASN A 132 1.28 0.80 -19.82
CA ASN A 132 1.16 0.68 -21.28
C ASN A 132 -0.24 0.23 -21.70
N VAL A 133 -1.05 -0.30 -20.79
CA VAL A 133 -2.46 -0.63 -21.00
C VAL A 133 -3.35 0.51 -20.50
N SER A 134 -4.50 0.68 -21.15
CA SER A 134 -5.52 1.62 -20.66
C SER A 134 -6.14 1.10 -19.38
N SER A 135 -6.39 2.02 -18.44
CA SER A 135 -7.04 1.72 -17.17
C SER A 135 -8.35 2.48 -17.05
N GLU A 136 -9.32 1.88 -16.39
CA GLU A 136 -10.57 2.54 -16.05
C GLU A 136 -10.86 2.36 -14.56
N TYR A 137 -11.51 3.36 -13.96
CA TYR A 137 -11.97 3.29 -12.59
C TYR A 137 -13.40 3.78 -12.50
N PHE A 138 -14.25 2.94 -11.93
CA PHE A 138 -15.68 3.13 -11.75
C PHE A 138 -15.94 3.26 -10.25
N TYR A 139 -16.42 4.42 -9.86
CA TYR A 139 -16.82 4.66 -8.49
C TYR A 139 -18.02 3.77 -8.13
N PRO A 140 -18.05 3.08 -6.97
CA PRO A 140 -17.13 3.25 -5.83
C PRO A 140 -15.95 2.28 -5.78
N CYS A 141 -15.91 1.23 -6.60
CA CYS A 141 -14.94 0.16 -6.38
C CYS A 141 -14.57 -0.70 -7.59
N ALA A 142 -15.12 -0.51 -8.78
CA ALA A 142 -14.75 -1.31 -9.95
C ALA A 142 -13.56 -0.70 -10.71
N ALA A 143 -12.64 -1.53 -11.21
CA ALA A 143 -11.42 -1.05 -11.85
C ALA A 143 -10.93 -2.02 -12.93
N ALA A 144 -10.39 -1.48 -14.02
CA ALA A 144 -9.80 -2.23 -15.12
C ALA A 144 -8.40 -1.69 -15.44
N GLY A 145 -7.53 -2.52 -16.01
CA GLY A 145 -6.16 -2.12 -16.34
C GLY A 145 -5.22 -2.12 -15.14
N SER A 146 -4.17 -1.30 -15.21
CA SER A 146 -3.25 -1.08 -14.11
C SER A 146 -3.86 -0.17 -13.04
N THR A 147 -4.11 -0.72 -11.86
CA THR A 147 -4.66 0.00 -10.71
C THR A 147 -4.00 -0.46 -9.42
N LEU A 148 -3.71 0.46 -8.52
CA LEU A 148 -3.26 0.16 -7.16
C LEU A 148 -4.29 0.66 -6.15
N LEU A 149 -4.73 -0.23 -5.26
CA LEU A 149 -5.81 0.01 -4.32
C LEU A 149 -5.29 -0.20 -2.90
N GLY A 150 -5.34 0.85 -2.10
CA GLY A 150 -5.02 0.83 -0.67
C GLY A 150 -6.28 0.92 0.16
N TRP A 151 -6.54 -0.09 0.99
CA TRP A 151 -7.60 -0.09 2.00
C TRP A 151 -7.02 0.09 3.40
N LYS A 152 -7.55 1.06 4.14
CA LYS A 152 -7.30 1.23 5.58
C LYS A 152 -8.65 1.26 6.29
N TYR A 153 -8.98 0.19 7.00
CA TYR A 153 -10.10 0.21 7.92
C TYR A 153 -9.73 1.10 9.10
N THR A 154 -10.43 2.22 9.28
CA THR A 154 -10.19 3.08 10.45
C THR A 154 -11.00 2.57 11.64
N ASP A 155 -10.37 2.51 12.81
CA ASP A 155 -11.03 2.22 14.12
C ASP A 155 -12.18 3.20 14.45
N SER A 156 -12.32 4.29 13.70
CA SER A 156 -13.41 5.27 13.80
C SER A 156 -14.68 4.89 13.04
N ILE A 157 -14.75 3.70 12.45
CA ILE A 157 -16.01 3.08 12.06
C ILE A 157 -16.81 2.71 13.33
N ARG A 158 -17.39 3.74 13.93
CA ARG A 158 -18.70 3.71 14.57
C ARG A 158 -19.79 3.71 13.48
N ILE A 159 -19.66 2.83 12.48
CA ILE A 159 -20.85 2.28 11.81
C ILE A 159 -21.42 1.37 12.88
N GLY A 160 -22.51 1.79 13.52
CA GLY A 160 -22.99 1.21 14.77
C GLY A 160 -23.02 -0.32 14.77
N MET A 161 -22.05 -0.94 15.44
CA MET A 161 -22.14 -2.26 16.03
C MET A 161 -21.53 -2.16 17.42
N LYS A 162 -22.39 -1.88 18.41
CA LYS A 162 -22.16 -2.40 19.75
C LYS A 162 -22.98 -3.69 19.85
N SER A 163 -22.26 -4.81 19.72
CA SER A 163 -22.57 -6.17 20.22
C SER A 163 -23.63 -6.96 19.42
N PHE A 164 -23.54 -8.27 19.12
CA PHE A 164 -22.66 -9.38 19.52
C PHE A 164 -22.70 -10.45 18.41
N GLY A 165 -21.56 -11.10 18.12
CA GLY A 165 -21.51 -12.51 17.69
C GLY A 165 -21.77 -12.85 16.21
N SER A 166 -20.82 -12.55 15.33
CA SER A 166 -20.23 -13.55 14.41
C SER A 166 -19.03 -12.92 13.71
N GLU A 167 -17.96 -13.69 13.59
CA GLU A 167 -16.75 -13.33 12.86
C GLU A 167 -17.10 -13.28 11.37
N ASN A 168 -16.66 -12.22 10.67
CA ASN A 168 -16.79 -11.92 9.24
C ASN A 168 -18.08 -11.22 8.76
N GLU A 169 -18.13 -9.88 8.92
CA GLU A 169 -19.04 -9.01 8.17
C GLU A 169 -18.31 -7.70 7.80
N TYR A 170 -17.99 -7.51 6.51
CA TYR A 170 -17.41 -6.28 5.96
C TYR A 170 -18.31 -5.72 4.85
N GLY A 171 -18.77 -4.48 5.02
CA GLY A 171 -19.35 -3.69 3.91
C GLY A 171 -18.24 -3.16 3.01
N CYS A 172 -18.54 -2.99 1.71
CA CYS A 172 -17.67 -2.64 0.58
C CYS A 172 -16.28 -2.01 0.89
N PRO A 173 -15.22 -2.41 0.14
CA PRO A 173 -15.27 -2.33 -1.34
C PRO A 173 -14.69 -3.56 -2.06
N GLU A 174 -15.50 -4.15 -2.94
CA GLU A 174 -15.08 -5.22 -3.85
C GLU A 174 -14.73 -4.66 -5.23
N VAL A 175 -13.65 -5.16 -5.81
CA VAL A 175 -13.18 -4.70 -7.13
C VAL A 175 -13.63 -5.66 -8.19
N LEU A 176 -14.58 -5.23 -9.02
CA LEU A 176 -14.90 -5.90 -10.27
C LEU A 176 -13.85 -5.53 -11.32
N TYR A 177 -13.18 -6.54 -11.87
CA TYR A 177 -12.18 -6.37 -12.91
C TYR A 177 -12.75 -6.75 -14.28
N SER A 178 -12.97 -5.78 -15.17
CA SER A 178 -13.36 -6.06 -16.56
C SER A 178 -12.15 -5.95 -17.51
N PRO A 179 -11.86 -6.95 -18.36
CA PRO A 179 -10.79 -6.91 -19.36
C PRO A 179 -11.00 -5.84 -20.43
N GLU A 180 -12.26 -5.52 -20.69
CA GLU A 180 -12.65 -4.70 -21.82
C GLU A 180 -12.75 -3.25 -21.38
N GLY A 181 -11.61 -2.56 -21.36
CA GLY A 181 -11.60 -1.10 -21.49
C GLY A 181 -12.57 -0.76 -22.62
N THR A 182 -13.70 -0.12 -22.30
CA THR A 182 -14.81 -0.06 -23.24
C THR A 182 -14.37 0.73 -24.46
N ILE A 183 -14.00 0.00 -25.52
CA ILE A 183 -13.83 0.52 -26.85
C ILE A 183 -15.24 0.88 -27.32
N ILE A 184 -15.65 2.13 -27.10
CA ILE A 184 -16.50 2.79 -28.07
C ILE A 184 -15.68 2.79 -29.37
N PRO A 185 -16.19 2.26 -30.49
CA PRO A 185 -15.41 2.16 -31.70
C PRO A 185 -15.07 3.56 -32.20
N ILE A 186 -13.86 4.01 -31.94
CA ILE A 186 -13.17 5.03 -32.70
C ILE A 186 -11.80 4.44 -33.01
N GLY A 187 -11.57 4.16 -34.29
CA GLY A 187 -10.53 3.28 -34.79
C GLY A 187 -9.17 3.43 -34.09
N SER A 188 -8.67 2.31 -33.57
CA SER A 188 -7.27 2.14 -33.23
C SER A 188 -6.49 1.80 -34.49
N SER A 189 -5.63 2.73 -34.91
CA SER A 189 -4.54 2.44 -35.82
C SER A 189 -3.34 1.92 -35.02
N ALA A 190 -3.09 0.61 -35.09
CA ALA A 190 -1.78 -0.05 -35.15
C ALA A 190 -2.00 -1.56 -34.92
N LYS A 191 -1.96 -2.41 -35.95
CA LYS A 191 -0.71 -2.91 -36.54
C LYS A 191 -0.82 -3.20 -38.05
N PRO A 192 0.32 -3.22 -38.77
CA PRO A 192 0.41 -3.35 -40.21
C PRO A 192 0.19 -4.80 -40.65
N ASN A 193 -0.39 -4.96 -41.84
CA ASN A 193 -0.65 -6.20 -42.57
C ASN A 193 -2.02 -6.83 -42.29
N GLY A 194 -3.00 -6.43 -43.12
CA GLY A 194 -3.80 -7.46 -43.78
C GLY A 194 -5.32 -7.42 -43.64
N ILE A 195 -5.95 -6.37 -43.10
CA ILE A 195 -7.41 -6.23 -43.18
C ILE A 195 -7.76 -4.84 -43.70
N GLU A 196 -8.45 -4.80 -44.83
CA GLU A 196 -8.87 -3.61 -45.55
C GLU A 196 -9.66 -2.63 -44.66
N ARG A 197 -9.31 -1.36 -44.81
CA ARG A 197 -9.96 -0.20 -44.19
C ARG A 197 -11.47 -0.20 -44.43
N ILE A 198 -12.27 -0.52 -43.41
CA ILE A 198 -13.62 0.02 -43.31
C ILE A 198 -13.53 1.29 -42.46
N ALA A 199 -13.19 2.39 -43.14
CA ALA A 199 -13.35 3.71 -42.58
C ALA A 199 -14.84 3.95 -42.30
N TYR A 200 -15.24 4.14 -41.04
CA TYR A 200 -16.44 4.90 -40.71
C TYR A 200 -16.18 6.38 -41.01
N THR A 201 -15.91 6.69 -42.28
CA THR A 201 -16.24 8.00 -42.83
C THR A 201 -17.72 8.23 -42.54
N ARG A 202 -18.01 9.41 -42.04
CA ARG A 202 -19.33 10.06 -41.97
C ARG A 202 -19.89 10.26 -43.40
N GLN A 203 -19.85 9.24 -44.25
CA GLN A 203 -20.63 9.21 -45.47
C GLN A 203 -22.07 8.93 -45.07
N LYS A 204 -22.98 9.67 -45.71
CA LYS A 204 -24.43 9.65 -45.55
C LYS A 204 -25.03 8.26 -45.88
N GLN A 205 -24.68 7.21 -45.15
CA GLN A 205 -25.38 5.94 -45.22
C GLN A 205 -26.68 6.04 -44.41
N SER A 206 -27.76 5.63 -45.07
CA SER A 206 -29.13 5.89 -44.64
C SER A 206 -29.43 5.26 -43.28
N ARG A 207 -30.15 5.99 -42.43
CA ARG A 207 -30.58 5.61 -41.06
C ARG A 207 -31.38 4.29 -40.95
N LYS A 208 -31.73 3.62 -42.05
CA LYS A 208 -32.74 2.55 -42.03
C LYS A 208 -32.25 1.16 -41.61
N ASP A 209 -30.94 0.86 -41.66
CA ASP A 209 -30.46 -0.52 -41.43
C ASP A 209 -29.49 -0.72 -40.25
N ARG A 210 -29.25 0.31 -39.42
CA ARG A 210 -28.53 0.11 -38.15
C ARG A 210 -29.49 -0.44 -37.09
N LYS A 211 -29.64 -1.77 -37.03
CA LYS A 211 -29.87 -2.43 -35.74
C LYS A 211 -28.60 -2.23 -34.91
N VAL A 212 -28.49 -1.08 -34.25
CA VAL A 212 -27.43 -0.85 -33.26
C VAL A 212 -27.64 -1.92 -32.21
N ALA A 213 -26.63 -2.75 -32.07
CA ALA A 213 -26.54 -3.79 -31.07
C ALA A 213 -26.78 -3.10 -29.70
N SER A 214 -27.92 -3.37 -29.06
CA SER A 214 -28.32 -2.67 -27.85
C SER A 214 -27.54 -3.26 -26.67
N VAL A 215 -26.55 -2.51 -26.20
CA VAL A 215 -25.94 -2.76 -24.90
C VAL A 215 -26.92 -2.26 -23.85
N HIS A 216 -27.34 -3.16 -22.97
CA HIS A 216 -28.17 -2.84 -21.82
C HIS A 216 -27.27 -2.73 -20.60
N LEU A 217 -27.31 -1.58 -19.93
CA LEU A 217 -26.65 -1.36 -18.65
C LEU A 217 -27.71 -1.51 -17.55
N ARG A 218 -27.39 -2.31 -16.55
CA ARG A 218 -28.23 -2.59 -15.39
C ARG A 218 -27.47 -2.28 -14.13
N GLN A 219 -28.18 -1.88 -13.09
CA GLN A 219 -27.60 -1.48 -11.82
C GLN A 219 -28.33 -2.18 -10.68
N TYR A 220 -27.60 -2.49 -9.61
CA TYR A 220 -28.18 -2.99 -8.38
C TYR A 220 -27.60 -2.27 -7.17
N CYS A 221 -28.35 -2.27 -6.08
CA CYS A 221 -27.90 -1.78 -4.79
C CYS A 221 -28.46 -2.68 -3.69
N SER A 222 -27.58 -3.21 -2.84
CA SER A 222 -27.94 -4.01 -1.68
C SER A 222 -27.67 -3.23 -0.40
N VAL A 223 -28.59 -3.31 0.54
CA VAL A 223 -28.54 -2.60 1.81
C VAL A 223 -28.86 -3.53 2.97
N VAL A 224 -28.28 -3.24 4.13
CA VAL A 224 -28.55 -3.93 5.40
C VAL A 224 -28.95 -2.92 6.47
N ALA A 225 -29.91 -3.28 7.31
CA ALA A 225 -30.26 -2.52 8.50
C ALA A 225 -29.10 -2.52 9.52
N ASN A 226 -28.99 -1.47 10.34
CA ASN A 226 -27.93 -1.33 11.33
C ASN A 226 -27.82 -2.51 12.31
N SER A 227 -28.93 -3.17 12.60
CA SER A 227 -28.97 -4.37 13.44
C SER A 227 -28.42 -5.63 12.78
N GLY A 228 -28.22 -5.65 11.45
CA GLY A 228 -27.88 -6.84 10.68
C GLY A 228 -29.03 -7.85 10.55
N LYS A 229 -30.27 -7.43 10.88
CA LYS A 229 -31.45 -8.32 10.91
C LYS A 229 -32.37 -8.22 9.71
N GLU A 230 -32.23 -7.17 8.93
CA GLU A 230 -33.05 -6.90 7.75
C GLU A 230 -32.14 -6.43 6.62
N TRP A 231 -32.51 -6.77 5.39
CA TRP A 231 -31.77 -6.38 4.21
C TRP A 231 -32.71 -6.19 3.03
N ASN A 232 -32.27 -5.41 2.04
CA ASN A 232 -33.02 -5.22 0.81
C ASN A 232 -32.08 -5.07 -0.37
N VAL A 233 -32.54 -5.52 -1.54
CA VAL A 233 -31.88 -5.26 -2.82
C VAL A 233 -32.88 -4.60 -3.74
N ASN A 234 -32.41 -3.60 -4.46
CA ASN A 234 -33.13 -3.03 -5.57
C ASN A 234 -32.31 -3.15 -6.86
N LEU A 235 -32.99 -3.46 -7.96
CA LEU A 235 -32.39 -3.57 -9.29
C LEU A 235 -33.09 -2.60 -10.26
N SER A 236 -32.34 -2.00 -11.18
CA SER A 236 -32.88 -1.13 -12.22
C SER A 236 -33.82 -1.90 -13.18
N GLN A 237 -35.05 -1.41 -13.39
CA GLN A 237 -36.05 -2.05 -14.25
C GLN A 237 -35.75 -1.89 -15.76
N ASP A 238 -36.32 -2.78 -16.58
CA ASP A 238 -36.21 -2.79 -18.05
C ASP A 238 -36.62 -1.46 -18.70
N GLY A 239 -35.61 -0.71 -19.16
CA GLY A 239 -35.85 0.46 -19.99
C GLY A 239 -34.64 1.36 -20.09
N TYR A 240 -34.44 1.94 -21.27
CA TYR A 240 -33.44 2.97 -21.57
C TYR A 240 -33.68 4.30 -20.82
N ARG A 241 -34.43 4.28 -19.71
CA ARG A 241 -34.76 5.46 -18.92
C ARG A 241 -33.74 5.62 -17.80
N GLU A 242 -33.47 6.88 -17.50
CA GLU A 242 -32.53 7.43 -16.52
C GLU A 242 -32.87 7.02 -15.07
N ASP A 243 -33.05 5.73 -14.79
CA ASP A 243 -32.94 5.23 -13.44
C ASP A 243 -31.44 5.30 -13.10
N THR A 244 -31.03 6.44 -12.54
CA THR A 244 -29.67 6.65 -12.06
C THR A 244 -29.38 5.68 -10.90
N VAL A 245 -28.12 5.31 -10.67
CA VAL A 245 -27.71 4.50 -9.49
C VAL A 245 -28.31 5.05 -8.20
N GLU A 246 -28.33 6.38 -8.08
CA GLU A 246 -28.95 7.11 -6.97
C GLU A 246 -30.42 6.71 -6.75
N ASN A 247 -31.21 6.52 -7.82
CA ASN A 247 -32.59 6.04 -7.71
C ASN A 247 -32.64 4.59 -7.21
N VAL A 248 -31.72 3.74 -7.68
CA VAL A 248 -31.66 2.33 -7.29
C VAL A 248 -31.32 2.19 -5.81
N CYS A 249 -30.26 2.86 -5.34
CA CYS A 249 -29.85 2.83 -3.94
C CYS A 249 -30.82 3.53 -3.00
N ARG A 250 -31.39 4.68 -3.40
CA ARG A 250 -32.40 5.36 -2.57
C ARG A 250 -33.61 4.44 -2.34
N GLN A 251 -34.11 3.78 -3.37
CA GLN A 251 -35.22 2.82 -3.24
C GLN A 251 -34.84 1.64 -2.35
N ALA A 252 -33.63 1.07 -2.50
CA ALA A 252 -33.17 -0.02 -1.63
C ALA A 252 -33.15 0.42 -0.15
N ILE A 253 -32.60 1.61 0.13
CA ILE A 253 -32.55 2.19 1.48
C ILE A 253 -33.97 2.42 2.01
N GLU A 254 -34.85 3.09 1.26
CA GLU A 254 -36.23 3.38 1.66
C GLU A 254 -36.99 2.10 2.00
N ASN A 255 -36.91 1.08 1.14
CA ASN A 255 -37.53 -0.22 1.37
C ASN A 255 -36.99 -0.93 2.62
N CYS A 256 -35.67 -0.88 2.83
CA CYS A 256 -35.05 -1.46 4.01
C CYS A 256 -35.44 -0.72 5.31
N GLN A 257 -35.49 0.61 5.27
CA GLN A 257 -35.90 1.43 6.41
C GLN A 257 -37.38 1.21 6.74
N GLU A 258 -38.24 1.09 5.72
CA GLU A 258 -39.67 0.80 5.90
C GLU A 258 -39.90 -0.57 6.56
N LYS A 259 -39.14 -1.60 6.14
CA LYS A 259 -39.24 -2.95 6.71
C LYS A 259 -38.66 -3.06 8.12
N SER A 260 -37.48 -2.47 8.34
CA SER A 260 -36.72 -2.63 9.59
C SER A 260 -37.09 -1.61 10.67
N GLY A 261 -37.58 -0.42 10.29
CA GLY A 261 -37.68 0.72 11.19
C GLY A 261 -36.32 1.30 11.63
N GLU A 262 -35.24 0.86 11.00
CA GLU A 262 -33.86 1.24 11.33
C GLU A 262 -33.20 2.00 10.19
N ILE A 263 -32.06 2.63 10.47
CA ILE A 263 -31.19 3.14 9.41
C ILE A 263 -30.59 1.94 8.68
N CYS A 264 -30.51 2.02 7.35
CA CYS A 264 -29.87 1.02 6.51
C CYS A 264 -28.61 1.58 5.84
N SER A 265 -27.63 0.70 5.62
CA SER A 265 -26.38 0.97 4.94
C SER A 265 -26.27 0.15 3.67
N ILE A 266 -25.73 0.74 2.61
CA ILE A 266 -25.31 0.01 1.42
C ILE A 266 -24.18 -0.94 1.80
N VAL A 267 -24.33 -2.21 1.45
CA VAL A 267 -23.30 -3.24 1.67
C VAL A 267 -22.64 -3.67 0.36
N SER A 268 -23.36 -3.59 -0.76
CA SER A 268 -22.80 -3.70 -2.11
C SER A 268 -23.61 -2.90 -3.12
N GLN A 269 -22.96 -2.47 -4.19
CA GLN A 269 -23.60 -1.90 -5.38
C GLN A 269 -22.75 -2.20 -6.60
N GLY A 270 -23.39 -2.28 -7.76
CA GLY A 270 -22.68 -2.59 -8.99
C GLY A 270 -23.54 -2.38 -10.22
N ASP A 271 -22.89 -2.51 -11.36
CA ASP A 271 -23.56 -2.55 -12.65
C ASP A 271 -23.15 -3.80 -13.43
N TRP A 272 -24.02 -4.23 -14.34
CA TRP A 272 -23.64 -5.23 -15.33
C TRP A 272 -24.11 -4.78 -16.70
N LYS A 273 -23.27 -5.04 -17.70
CA LYS A 273 -23.61 -4.84 -19.10
C LYS A 273 -23.91 -6.19 -19.69
N TYR A 274 -25.01 -6.27 -20.43
CA TYR A 274 -25.24 -7.43 -21.25
C TYR A 274 -25.56 -7.01 -22.69
N HIS A 275 -25.10 -7.86 -23.59
CA HIS A 275 -25.26 -7.65 -25.01
C HIS A 275 -26.04 -8.81 -25.60
N VAL A 276 -27.30 -8.54 -26.00
CA VAL A 276 -28.22 -9.59 -26.49
C VAL A 276 -27.61 -10.41 -27.63
N SER A 277 -26.83 -9.81 -28.53
CA SER A 277 -26.19 -10.54 -29.64
C SER A 277 -24.73 -10.98 -29.44
N ASN A 278 -24.06 -10.66 -28.32
CA ASN A 278 -22.67 -11.09 -28.11
C ASN A 278 -22.64 -12.16 -27.01
N PRO A 279 -22.38 -13.43 -27.35
CA PRO A 279 -22.41 -14.53 -26.38
C PRO A 279 -21.42 -14.36 -25.22
N TYR A 280 -20.33 -13.61 -25.41
CA TYR A 280 -19.35 -13.35 -24.35
C TYR A 280 -19.92 -12.47 -23.22
N PHE A 281 -20.82 -11.54 -23.53
CA PHE A 281 -21.49 -10.66 -22.55
C PHE A 281 -22.87 -11.17 -22.15
N ARG A 282 -23.19 -12.43 -22.48
CA ARG A 282 -24.48 -12.98 -22.07
C ARG A 282 -24.41 -13.45 -20.64
N GLU A 283 -23.37 -14.18 -20.28
CA GLU A 283 -23.32 -14.87 -18.99
C GLU A 283 -22.83 -13.97 -17.87
N VAL A 284 -23.55 -14.01 -16.75
CA VAL A 284 -23.21 -13.33 -15.50
C VAL A 284 -23.33 -14.31 -14.33
N ASN A 285 -22.51 -14.05 -13.33
CA ASN A 285 -22.46 -14.72 -12.04
C ASN A 285 -23.25 -13.88 -11.04
N ILE A 286 -24.19 -14.49 -10.33
CA ILE A 286 -25.02 -13.83 -9.33
C ILE A 286 -24.71 -14.52 -8.00
N LEU A 287 -24.01 -13.81 -7.13
CA LEU A 287 -23.62 -14.29 -5.80
C LEU A 287 -24.37 -13.48 -4.75
N LEU A 288 -25.06 -14.18 -3.86
CA LEU A 288 -25.65 -13.60 -2.66
C LEU A 288 -24.89 -14.11 -1.45
N GLN A 289 -24.12 -13.24 -0.80
CA GLN A 289 -23.35 -13.56 0.40
C GLN A 289 -24.09 -13.05 1.63
N CYS A 290 -24.35 -13.93 2.59
CA CYS A 290 -25.16 -13.64 3.76
C CYS A 290 -24.43 -13.90 5.08
N SER A 291 -24.97 -13.37 6.17
CA SER A 291 -24.49 -13.63 7.53
C SER A 291 -24.38 -15.12 7.84
N GLY A 292 -23.39 -15.45 8.68
CA GLY A 292 -23.07 -16.83 9.03
C GLY A 292 -22.36 -17.59 7.90
N ASN A 293 -21.60 -16.88 7.05
CA ASN A 293 -20.81 -17.45 5.94
C ASN A 293 -21.66 -18.25 4.93
N ARG A 294 -22.93 -17.89 4.76
CA ARG A 294 -23.82 -18.52 3.77
C ARG A 294 -23.62 -17.83 2.42
N LYS A 295 -23.46 -18.63 1.37
CA LYS A 295 -23.28 -18.15 0.00
C LYS A 295 -24.30 -18.86 -0.88
N TYR A 296 -25.05 -18.11 -1.67
CA TYR A 296 -25.99 -18.62 -2.66
C TYR A 296 -25.56 -18.14 -4.03
N TYR A 297 -25.65 -19.01 -5.03
CA TYR A 297 -25.16 -18.71 -6.37
C TYR A 297 -26.12 -19.17 -7.46
N LYS A 298 -26.27 -18.31 -8.48
CA LYS A 298 -26.82 -18.70 -9.77
C LYS A 298 -25.92 -18.17 -10.88
N LYS A 299 -25.87 -18.95 -11.96
CA LYS A 299 -25.35 -18.52 -13.25
C LYS A 299 -26.52 -18.32 -14.20
N GLY A 300 -26.48 -17.26 -15.00
CA GLY A 300 -27.48 -17.04 -16.03
C GLY A 300 -27.08 -15.96 -16.99
N THR A 301 -28.04 -15.49 -17.76
CA THR A 301 -27.84 -14.37 -18.66
C THR A 301 -28.11 -13.04 -17.97
N GLY A 302 -27.55 -11.95 -18.50
CA GLY A 302 -27.82 -10.60 -18.00
C GLY A 302 -29.31 -10.19 -17.99
N GLU A 303 -30.15 -10.85 -18.81
CA GLU A 303 -31.62 -10.69 -18.83
C GLU A 303 -32.31 -11.44 -17.68
N GLU A 304 -31.73 -12.58 -17.27
CA GLU A 304 -32.29 -13.45 -16.23
C GLU A 304 -31.93 -13.00 -14.81
N VAL A 305 -31.07 -11.98 -14.65
CA VAL A 305 -30.59 -11.54 -13.33
C VAL A 305 -31.72 -11.23 -12.35
N TYR A 306 -32.80 -10.58 -12.81
CA TYR A 306 -33.93 -10.26 -11.94
C TYR A 306 -34.63 -11.52 -11.41
N ASP A 307 -34.89 -12.48 -12.30
CA ASP A 307 -35.57 -13.74 -11.94
C ASP A 307 -34.69 -14.63 -11.07
N LEU A 308 -33.40 -14.70 -11.37
CA LEU A 308 -32.42 -15.48 -10.59
C LEU A 308 -32.14 -14.84 -9.23
N TRP A 309 -32.10 -13.51 -9.16
CA TRP A 309 -32.04 -12.76 -7.92
C TRP A 309 -33.21 -13.13 -6.99
N SER A 310 -34.45 -13.04 -7.48
CA SER A 310 -35.63 -13.36 -6.66
C SER A 310 -35.62 -14.80 -6.15
N GLN A 311 -35.06 -15.74 -6.92
CA GLN A 311 -34.87 -17.12 -6.46
C GLN A 311 -33.85 -17.21 -5.33
N LEU A 312 -32.69 -16.56 -5.46
CA LEU A 312 -31.65 -16.51 -4.44
C LEU A 312 -32.14 -15.84 -3.14
N GLU A 313 -32.91 -14.77 -3.26
CA GLU A 313 -33.51 -14.08 -2.11
C GLU A 313 -34.47 -15.01 -1.34
N LEU A 314 -35.35 -15.73 -2.05
CA LEU A 314 -36.27 -16.70 -1.43
C LEU A 314 -35.53 -17.87 -0.77
N GLU A 315 -34.45 -18.36 -1.39
CA GLU A 315 -33.58 -19.41 -0.86
C GLU A 315 -32.91 -18.95 0.45
N ALA A 316 -32.29 -17.77 0.43
CA ALA A 316 -31.65 -17.18 1.60
C ALA A 316 -32.63 -16.90 2.75
N GLN A 317 -33.80 -16.33 2.45
CA GLN A 317 -34.85 -16.09 3.45
C GLN A 317 -35.40 -17.39 4.03
N GLY A 318 -35.59 -18.42 3.19
CA GLY A 318 -36.06 -19.75 3.60
C GLY A 318 -35.11 -20.44 4.59
N GLU A 319 -33.81 -20.17 4.50
CA GLU A 319 -32.78 -20.66 5.41
C GLU A 319 -32.51 -19.71 6.60
N GLY A 320 -33.26 -18.61 6.73
CA GLY A 320 -33.13 -17.66 7.83
C GLY A 320 -31.90 -16.76 7.71
N ALA A 321 -31.53 -16.33 6.51
CA ALA A 321 -30.53 -15.29 6.30
C ALA A 321 -31.03 -13.93 6.83
N THR A 322 -30.24 -13.29 7.70
CA THR A 322 -30.63 -12.04 8.37
C THR A 322 -30.10 -10.80 7.68
N SER A 323 -28.98 -10.93 6.97
CA SER A 323 -28.32 -9.87 6.22
C SER A 323 -27.61 -10.49 5.02
N CYS A 324 -27.71 -9.84 3.86
CA CYS A 324 -27.05 -10.32 2.65
C CYS A 324 -26.56 -9.16 1.77
N ALA A 325 -25.52 -9.42 0.98
CA ALA A 325 -24.96 -8.56 -0.06
C ALA A 325 -25.04 -9.28 -1.41
N LEU A 326 -25.57 -8.58 -2.42
CA LEU A 326 -25.66 -9.07 -3.80
C LEU A 326 -24.41 -8.70 -4.59
N TYR A 327 -23.92 -9.62 -5.41
CA TYR A 327 -22.84 -9.38 -6.36
C TYR A 327 -23.23 -9.92 -7.72
N VAL A 328 -23.10 -9.08 -8.75
CA VAL A 328 -23.32 -9.46 -10.14
C VAL A 328 -22.06 -9.15 -10.92
N TYR A 329 -21.46 -10.16 -11.52
CA TYR A 329 -20.16 -10.02 -12.21
C TYR A 329 -20.03 -10.95 -13.42
N GLY A 330 -19.23 -10.55 -14.40
CA GLY A 330 -18.96 -11.30 -15.62
C GLY A 330 -18.16 -12.59 -15.39
N ASN A 331 -18.07 -13.44 -16.41
CA ASN A 331 -17.19 -14.63 -16.40
C ASN A 331 -15.69 -14.29 -16.54
N ASP A 332 -15.40 -13.04 -16.87
CA ASP A 332 -14.08 -12.46 -17.06
C ASP A 332 -13.68 -11.51 -15.93
N GLU A 333 -14.52 -11.45 -14.88
CA GLU A 333 -14.33 -10.64 -13.70
C GLU A 333 -14.08 -11.51 -12.47
N VAL A 334 -13.38 -10.94 -11.50
CA VAL A 334 -13.15 -11.52 -10.16
C VAL A 334 -13.60 -10.55 -9.10
N LEU A 335 -13.96 -11.07 -7.92
CA LEU A 335 -14.14 -10.25 -6.73
C LEU A 335 -12.86 -10.28 -5.90
N ILE A 336 -12.42 -9.10 -5.45
CA ILE A 336 -11.28 -8.92 -4.55
C ILE A 336 -11.80 -8.32 -3.24
N THR A 337 -11.61 -9.03 -2.13
CA THR A 337 -12.08 -8.59 -0.81
C THR A 337 -10.94 -8.69 0.22
N PRO A 338 -10.64 -7.66 1.03
CA PRO A 338 -9.70 -7.80 2.14
C PRO A 338 -10.17 -8.87 3.14
N GLU A 339 -9.29 -9.76 3.58
CA GLU A 339 -9.62 -10.83 4.53
C GLU A 339 -9.92 -10.29 5.94
N SER A 340 -9.26 -9.19 6.32
CA SER A 340 -9.42 -8.56 7.62
C SER A 340 -9.53 -7.05 7.53
N ASN A 341 -9.86 -6.43 8.66
CA ASN A 341 -9.82 -4.98 8.85
C ASN A 341 -8.40 -4.38 8.84
N LYS A 342 -7.37 -5.19 8.61
CA LYS A 342 -6.00 -4.68 8.51
C LYS A 342 -5.82 -3.92 7.20
N ARG A 343 -4.81 -3.05 7.20
CA ARG A 343 -4.41 -2.32 6.00
C ARG A 343 -4.04 -3.32 4.91
N THR A 344 -4.57 -3.09 3.72
CA THR A 344 -4.38 -3.96 2.56
C THR A 344 -3.97 -3.10 1.37
N LEU A 345 -3.04 -3.59 0.55
CA LEU A 345 -2.60 -2.91 -0.66
C LEU A 345 -2.50 -3.93 -1.79
N VAL A 346 -3.30 -3.75 -2.84
CA VAL A 346 -3.35 -4.66 -3.99
C VAL A 346 -3.07 -3.89 -5.27
N HIS A 347 -2.23 -4.47 -6.12
CA HIS A 347 -2.01 -4.00 -7.48
C HIS A 347 -2.69 -4.95 -8.46
N THR A 348 -3.41 -4.42 -9.43
CA THR A 348 -3.95 -5.16 -10.56
C THR A 348 -3.33 -4.64 -11.86
N ASP A 349 -3.15 -5.50 -12.86
CA ASP A 349 -2.71 -5.11 -14.21
C ASP A 349 -3.30 -6.02 -15.28
N SER A 350 -3.47 -5.51 -16.50
CA SER A 350 -3.97 -6.28 -17.66
C SER A 350 -2.83 -6.74 -18.57
N PHE A 351 -3.04 -7.85 -19.27
CA PHE A 351 -2.27 -8.23 -20.44
C PHE A 351 -3.18 -8.80 -21.53
N ASP A 352 -2.64 -9.09 -22.72
CA ASP A 352 -3.41 -9.39 -23.94
C ASP A 352 -4.49 -10.48 -23.79
N ASN A 353 -4.32 -11.42 -22.86
CA ASN A 353 -5.23 -12.55 -22.65
C ASN A 353 -5.55 -12.83 -21.17
N GLY A 354 -5.47 -11.81 -20.31
CA GLY A 354 -5.76 -12.00 -18.90
C GLY A 354 -5.41 -10.80 -18.02
N PHE A 355 -5.36 -11.06 -16.73
CA PHE A 355 -4.92 -10.07 -15.75
C PHE A 355 -4.11 -10.71 -14.62
N VAL A 356 -3.41 -9.86 -13.89
CA VAL A 356 -2.63 -10.23 -12.72
C VAL A 356 -3.03 -9.36 -11.54
N ILE A 357 -3.05 -9.97 -10.36
CA ILE A 357 -3.30 -9.34 -9.08
C ILE A 357 -2.10 -9.64 -8.19
N HIS A 358 -1.52 -8.61 -7.57
CA HIS A 358 -0.44 -8.74 -6.60
C HIS A 358 -0.89 -8.22 -5.25
N THR A 359 -0.65 -8.98 -4.20
CA THR A 359 -0.91 -8.54 -2.81
C THR A 359 0.37 -7.98 -2.22
N LEU A 360 0.42 -6.66 -2.02
CA LEU A 360 1.58 -5.96 -1.48
C LEU A 360 1.54 -5.82 0.03
N ILE A 361 0.36 -5.70 0.64
CA ILE A 361 0.18 -5.58 2.08
C ILE A 361 -1.11 -6.29 2.44
N GLY A 362 -1.14 -6.98 3.59
CA GLY A 362 -2.31 -7.70 4.07
C GLY A 362 -2.58 -8.99 3.29
N THR A 363 -3.80 -9.50 3.44
CA THR A 363 -4.29 -10.74 2.83
C THR A 363 -5.62 -10.42 2.13
N VAL A 364 -5.81 -10.93 0.92
CA VAL A 364 -7.05 -10.72 0.16
C VAL A 364 -7.66 -12.03 -0.30
N GLU A 365 -8.98 -12.09 -0.25
CA GLU A 365 -9.81 -13.13 -0.83
C GLU A 365 -10.10 -12.79 -2.30
N ILE A 366 -9.75 -13.71 -3.20
CA ILE A 366 -10.12 -13.66 -4.61
C ILE A 366 -11.23 -14.67 -4.86
N THR A 367 -12.40 -14.19 -5.27
CA THR A 367 -13.47 -15.06 -5.77
C THR A 367 -13.32 -15.16 -7.30
N PRO A 368 -12.86 -16.31 -7.83
CA PRO A 368 -12.69 -16.51 -9.26
C PRO A 368 -14.05 -16.54 -9.99
N PRO A 369 -14.08 -16.30 -11.32
CA PRO A 369 -15.29 -16.55 -12.10
C PRO A 369 -15.63 -18.05 -12.08
N GLY A 370 -16.91 -18.37 -11.88
CA GLY A 370 -17.39 -19.73 -11.71
C GLY A 370 -18.43 -19.84 -10.60
N ASN A 371 -18.74 -21.06 -10.15
CA ASN A 371 -19.61 -21.29 -9.00
C ASN A 371 -18.81 -21.13 -7.70
N PRO A 372 -18.90 -20.00 -6.96
CA PRO A 372 -18.16 -19.77 -5.72
C PRO A 372 -18.69 -20.59 -4.54
N VAL A 373 -19.79 -21.34 -4.72
CA VAL A 373 -20.26 -22.34 -3.76
C VAL A 373 -19.48 -23.65 -3.91
N GLU A 374 -18.99 -23.95 -5.12
CA GLU A 374 -18.18 -25.14 -5.41
C GLU A 374 -16.68 -24.87 -5.36
N VAL A 375 -16.27 -23.62 -5.66
CA VAL A 375 -14.87 -23.20 -5.66
C VAL A 375 -14.61 -22.34 -4.43
N GLU A 376 -13.76 -22.82 -3.55
CA GLU A 376 -13.33 -22.02 -2.39
C GLU A 376 -12.63 -20.74 -2.86
N PRO A 377 -12.88 -19.61 -2.18
CA PRO A 377 -12.15 -18.39 -2.44
C PRO A 377 -10.65 -18.58 -2.26
N ILE A 378 -9.87 -17.93 -3.12
CA ILE A 378 -8.43 -18.04 -3.13
C ILE A 378 -7.87 -16.94 -2.23
N LEU A 379 -7.26 -17.32 -1.11
CA LEU A 379 -6.54 -16.38 -0.26
C LEU A 379 -5.18 -16.06 -0.90
N LEU A 380 -4.91 -14.78 -1.09
CA LEU A 380 -3.61 -14.26 -1.50
C LEU A 380 -2.94 -13.50 -0.36
N GLU A 381 -1.81 -14.04 0.06
CA GLU A 381 -0.94 -13.47 1.07
C GLU A 381 0.03 -12.44 0.48
N VAL A 382 0.65 -11.66 1.37
CA VAL A 382 1.67 -10.68 0.97
C VAL A 382 2.83 -11.30 0.18
N GLY A 383 3.13 -10.73 -0.98
CA GLY A 383 4.17 -11.22 -1.88
C GLY A 383 3.72 -12.34 -2.81
N GLU A 384 2.43 -12.65 -2.85
CA GLU A 384 1.85 -13.57 -3.84
C GLU A 384 1.22 -12.80 -5.01
N ARG A 385 1.10 -13.50 -6.14
CA ARG A 385 0.34 -13.05 -7.30
C ARG A 385 -0.70 -14.08 -7.72
N TYR A 386 -1.81 -13.58 -8.24
CA TYR A 386 -2.86 -14.36 -8.88
C TYR A 386 -2.90 -13.96 -10.34
N ARG A 387 -2.79 -14.94 -11.24
CA ARG A 387 -2.80 -14.68 -12.68
C ARG A 387 -3.96 -15.43 -13.28
N PHE A 388 -4.88 -14.69 -13.88
CA PHE A 388 -6.03 -15.25 -14.60
C PHE A 388 -5.80 -15.17 -16.10
N ILE A 389 -6.06 -16.27 -16.81
CA ILE A 389 -5.94 -16.37 -18.28
C ILE A 389 -7.30 -16.78 -18.83
N TYR A 390 -7.87 -15.98 -19.73
CA TYR A 390 -9.26 -16.17 -20.21
C TYR A 390 -9.49 -17.56 -20.83
N ASP A 391 -8.52 -18.08 -21.58
CA ASP A 391 -8.68 -19.32 -22.34
C ASP A 391 -8.53 -20.59 -21.50
N THR A 392 -7.75 -20.53 -20.43
CA THR A 392 -7.37 -21.72 -19.66
C THR A 392 -7.99 -21.77 -18.27
N SER A 393 -8.55 -20.65 -17.80
CA SER A 393 -9.04 -20.48 -16.42
C SER A 393 -8.01 -20.91 -15.37
N ILE A 394 -6.72 -20.92 -15.70
CA ILE A 394 -5.66 -21.21 -14.74
C ILE A 394 -5.60 -20.03 -13.76
N ALA A 395 -5.70 -20.37 -12.48
CA ALA A 395 -6.00 -19.47 -11.39
C ALA A 395 -5.32 -20.01 -10.13
N GLU A 396 -3.98 -19.96 -10.09
CA GLU A 396 -3.22 -20.41 -8.91
C GLU A 396 -2.40 -19.26 -8.33
N PRO A 397 -2.41 -19.09 -6.99
CA PRO A 397 -1.45 -18.24 -6.29
C PRO A 397 -0.01 -18.65 -6.62
N GLN A 398 0.82 -17.65 -6.91
CA GLN A 398 2.24 -17.84 -7.13
C GLN A 398 3.03 -16.90 -6.22
N GLN A 399 3.96 -17.46 -5.46
CA GLN A 399 4.88 -16.67 -4.67
C GLN A 399 5.83 -15.89 -5.59
N LEU A 400 5.92 -14.57 -5.39
CA LEU A 400 6.90 -13.74 -6.06
C LEU A 400 8.30 -13.96 -5.46
N SER A 401 9.29 -14.17 -6.33
CA SER A 401 10.71 -14.10 -5.99
C SER A 401 11.11 -12.69 -5.53
N ASN A 402 12.26 -12.56 -4.86
CA ASN A 402 12.77 -11.25 -4.43
C ASN A 402 13.00 -10.27 -5.61
N SER A 403 13.42 -10.77 -6.78
CA SER A 403 13.55 -9.94 -7.99
C SER A 403 12.19 -9.44 -8.45
N GLU A 404 11.19 -10.32 -8.55
CA GLU A 404 9.84 -9.94 -8.97
C GLU A 404 9.18 -8.98 -7.97
N ARG A 405 9.40 -9.15 -6.66
CA ARG A 405 8.93 -8.20 -5.65
C ARG A 405 9.55 -6.82 -5.87
N LYS A 406 10.85 -6.75 -6.14
CA LYS A 406 11.52 -5.48 -6.45
C LYS A 406 10.97 -4.84 -7.72
N GLU A 407 10.75 -5.63 -8.78
CA GLU A 407 10.13 -5.16 -10.02
C GLU A 407 8.71 -4.61 -9.80
N VAL A 408 7.89 -5.29 -8.99
CA VAL A 408 6.54 -4.82 -8.62
C VAL A 408 6.59 -3.49 -7.89
N LEU A 409 7.58 -3.28 -7.00
CA LEU A 409 7.73 -1.99 -6.32
C LEU A 409 8.19 -0.88 -7.22
N GLU A 410 9.01 -1.19 -8.23
CA GLU A 410 9.49 -0.23 -9.22
C GLU A 410 8.42 0.13 -10.25
N LEU A 411 7.24 -0.52 -10.23
CA LEU A 411 6.13 -0.17 -11.11
C LEU A 411 5.72 1.29 -10.94
N PRO A 412 5.53 2.04 -12.05
CA PRO A 412 5.17 3.47 -11.97
C PRO A 412 3.88 3.75 -11.19
N VAL A 413 2.89 2.86 -11.22
CA VAL A 413 1.65 2.98 -10.43
C VAL A 413 1.90 2.86 -8.92
N VAL A 414 2.82 1.98 -8.50
CA VAL A 414 3.25 1.82 -7.10
C VAL A 414 4.06 3.03 -6.64
N GLN A 415 5.02 3.46 -7.46
CA GLN A 415 5.79 4.68 -7.17
C GLN A 415 4.91 5.93 -7.12
N ALA A 416 3.89 6.01 -7.98
CA ALA A 416 2.93 7.11 -7.97
C ALA A 416 2.06 7.13 -6.70
N PHE A 417 1.73 5.95 -6.15
CA PHE A 417 1.03 5.84 -4.87
C PHE A 417 1.93 6.20 -3.68
N LEU A 418 3.18 5.74 -3.66
CA LEU A 418 4.08 5.98 -2.52
C LEU A 418 4.65 7.40 -2.50
N ASN A 419 4.60 8.15 -3.60
CA ASN A 419 5.13 9.50 -3.65
C ASN A 419 4.19 10.52 -2.99
N LEU A 420 4.59 11.04 -1.82
CA LEU A 420 3.86 12.07 -1.06
C LEU A 420 3.52 13.31 -1.90
N ALA A 421 4.34 13.66 -2.89
CA ALA A 421 4.08 14.78 -3.78
C ALA A 421 2.88 14.54 -4.71
N ASN A 422 2.33 13.31 -4.80
CA ASN A 422 1.10 13.03 -5.56
C ASN A 422 -0.18 13.13 -4.71
N TRP A 423 -0.05 13.39 -3.41
CA TRP A 423 -1.16 13.45 -2.48
C TRP A 423 -1.26 14.82 -1.81
N LYS A 424 -2.47 15.19 -1.37
CA LYS A 424 -2.65 16.33 -0.47
C LYS A 424 -2.02 16.02 0.89
N VAL A 425 -1.58 17.07 1.58
CA VAL A 425 -0.85 16.95 2.85
C VAL A 425 -1.66 16.19 3.90
N GLU A 426 -2.99 16.32 3.92
CA GLU A 426 -3.84 15.59 4.84
C GLU A 426 -3.81 14.04 4.69
N ILE A 427 -3.32 13.51 3.56
CA ILE A 427 -3.22 12.06 3.28
C ILE A 427 -1.79 11.53 3.54
N HIS A 428 -0.82 12.42 3.78
CA HIS A 428 0.58 12.01 3.99
C HIS A 428 0.75 10.98 5.11
N PRO A 429 0.07 11.10 6.27
CA PRO A 429 0.16 10.09 7.33
C PRO A 429 -0.24 8.70 6.83
N GLU A 430 -1.31 8.57 6.05
CA GLU A 430 -1.76 7.31 5.45
C GLU A 430 -0.69 6.72 4.51
N ILE A 431 -0.07 7.53 3.65
CA ILE A 431 0.94 7.04 2.70
C ILE A 431 2.20 6.57 3.42
N ILE A 432 2.66 7.30 4.44
CA ILE A 432 3.82 6.89 5.28
C ILE A 432 3.55 5.53 5.92
N GLU A 433 2.33 5.33 6.37
CA GLU A 433 1.84 4.11 6.98
C GLU A 433 1.77 2.92 5.98
N TYR A 434 1.43 3.16 4.71
CA TYR A 434 1.58 2.16 3.63
C TYR A 434 3.05 1.86 3.33
N GLN A 435 3.92 2.88 3.26
CA GLN A 435 5.37 2.70 3.04
C GLN A 435 5.98 1.81 4.13
N LYS A 436 5.65 2.07 5.40
CA LYS A 436 6.10 1.25 6.53
C LYS A 436 5.65 -0.21 6.40
N ALA A 437 4.36 -0.43 6.20
CA ALA A 437 3.81 -1.78 6.09
C ALA A 437 4.36 -2.55 4.87
N LEU A 438 4.63 -1.86 3.76
CA LEU A 438 5.26 -2.45 2.57
C LEU A 438 6.71 -2.89 2.86
N ASN A 439 7.47 -2.07 3.57
CA ASN A 439 8.83 -2.42 4.01
C ASN A 439 8.84 -3.61 4.98
N GLU A 440 7.85 -3.71 5.85
CA GLU A 440 7.75 -4.78 6.85
C GLU A 440 7.21 -6.10 6.28
N GLN A 441 6.21 -6.04 5.40
CA GLN A 441 5.46 -7.22 4.95
C GLN A 441 5.87 -7.70 3.56
N PHE A 442 6.08 -6.78 2.60
CA PHE A 442 6.37 -7.13 1.20
C PHE A 442 7.86 -7.32 0.95
N LEU A 443 8.66 -6.38 1.44
CA LEU A 443 10.12 -6.40 1.35
C LEU A 443 10.76 -7.27 2.44
N LYS A 444 10.14 -8.41 2.77
CA LYS A 444 10.76 -9.50 3.55
C LYS A 444 12.08 -10.03 2.93
N SER A 445 12.76 -9.31 2.04
CA SER A 445 14.17 -9.56 1.77
C SER A 445 14.92 -9.47 3.09
N SER A 446 15.52 -10.58 3.52
CA SER A 446 16.46 -10.53 4.64
C SER A 446 17.44 -9.40 4.36
N ALA A 447 17.60 -8.52 5.34
CA ALA A 447 18.54 -7.41 5.22
C ALA A 447 19.99 -7.90 5.15
N VAL A 448 20.19 -9.19 5.44
CA VAL A 448 21.48 -9.88 5.47
C VAL A 448 21.49 -10.92 4.37
N GLN A 449 22.50 -10.85 3.51
CA GLN A 449 22.82 -11.91 2.56
C GLN A 449 24.21 -12.43 2.87
N VAL A 450 24.34 -13.74 3.03
CA VAL A 450 25.63 -14.40 3.25
C VAL A 450 25.86 -15.40 2.13
N GLU A 451 27.00 -15.29 1.46
CA GLU A 451 27.38 -16.19 0.38
C GLU A 451 28.87 -16.49 0.42
N ARG A 452 29.22 -17.66 -0.12
CA ARG A 452 30.61 -18.05 -0.36
C ARG A 452 30.96 -17.74 -1.81
N ILE A 453 31.98 -16.91 -2.01
CA ILE A 453 32.40 -16.44 -3.34
C ILE A 453 33.92 -16.41 -3.46
N GLU A 454 34.42 -16.45 -4.69
CA GLU A 454 35.83 -16.23 -4.99
C GLU A 454 36.04 -14.80 -5.50
N VAL A 455 36.95 -14.05 -4.88
CA VAL A 455 37.31 -12.68 -5.28
C VAL A 455 38.81 -12.57 -5.39
N ASP A 456 39.31 -12.16 -6.57
CA ASP A 456 40.76 -12.10 -6.85
C ASP A 456 41.48 -13.43 -6.56
N GLY A 457 40.81 -14.57 -6.84
CA GLY A 457 41.35 -15.91 -6.59
C GLY A 457 41.46 -16.29 -5.12
N VAL A 458 40.66 -15.69 -4.24
CA VAL A 458 40.58 -15.98 -2.80
C VAL A 458 39.15 -16.34 -2.45
N ASP A 459 38.97 -17.49 -1.79
CA ASP A 459 37.67 -17.92 -1.32
C ASP A 459 37.30 -17.17 -0.02
N ILE A 460 36.13 -16.54 -0.01
CA ILE A 460 35.64 -15.75 1.12
C ILE A 460 34.18 -16.08 1.41
N TRP A 461 33.82 -15.98 2.68
CA TRP A 461 32.43 -15.71 3.04
C TRP A 461 32.22 -14.20 3.01
N LYS A 462 31.31 -13.76 2.13
CA LYS A 462 30.88 -12.37 2.04
C LYS A 462 29.49 -12.24 2.66
N THR A 463 29.37 -11.31 3.59
CA THR A 463 28.09 -10.86 4.12
C THR A 463 27.78 -9.46 3.61
N GLU A 464 26.65 -9.28 2.94
CA GLU A 464 26.09 -7.98 2.59
C GLU A 464 24.93 -7.64 3.53
N ILE A 465 24.95 -6.45 4.11
CA ILE A 465 23.93 -5.93 5.03
C ILE A 465 23.35 -4.65 4.41
N ASP A 466 22.06 -4.65 4.08
CA ASP A 466 21.38 -3.50 3.51
C ASP A 466 21.08 -2.45 4.58
N LEU A 467 21.78 -1.31 4.52
CA LEU A 467 21.56 -0.20 5.44
C LEU A 467 20.38 0.70 5.01
N ASN A 468 19.83 0.55 3.80
CA ASN A 468 18.59 1.23 3.41
C ASN A 468 17.36 0.60 4.04
N ASN A 469 17.43 -0.68 4.43
CA ASN A 469 16.32 -1.35 5.05
C ASN A 469 16.11 -0.78 6.47
N PRO A 470 14.95 -0.17 6.77
CA PRO A 470 14.70 0.48 8.06
C PRO A 470 14.64 -0.51 9.23
N ASN A 471 14.49 -1.81 8.94
CA ASN A 471 14.46 -2.87 9.93
C ASN A 471 15.85 -3.47 10.21
N THR A 472 16.89 -3.03 9.50
CA THR A 472 18.27 -3.43 9.78
C THR A 472 18.73 -2.77 11.07
N ILE A 473 19.12 -3.58 12.05
CA ILE A 473 19.71 -3.10 13.29
C ILE A 473 21.04 -3.80 13.49
N VAL A 474 22.13 -3.06 13.39
CA VAL A 474 23.48 -3.55 13.67
C VAL A 474 23.86 -3.14 15.09
N THR A 475 24.30 -4.08 15.91
CA THR A 475 24.79 -3.78 17.28
C THR A 475 25.91 -4.74 17.68
N LEU A 476 26.40 -4.64 18.92
CA LEU A 476 27.42 -5.51 19.49
C LEU A 476 26.86 -6.33 20.64
N VAL A 477 27.27 -7.59 20.73
CA VAL A 477 27.04 -8.44 21.92
C VAL A 477 28.36 -8.67 22.66
N LYS A 478 28.31 -8.69 24.00
CA LYS A 478 29.51 -8.86 24.83
C LYS A 478 30.05 -10.28 24.72
N GLN A 479 31.36 -10.43 24.93
CA GLN A 479 31.99 -11.75 25.00
C GLN A 479 31.37 -12.59 26.13
N SER A 480 31.09 -11.96 27.28
CA SER A 480 30.48 -12.61 28.45
C SER A 480 29.14 -13.26 28.14
N ASP A 481 28.33 -12.67 27.26
CA ASP A 481 26.99 -13.17 26.97
C ASP A 481 27.07 -14.44 26.10
N VAL A 482 28.06 -14.50 25.21
CA VAL A 482 28.39 -15.68 24.42
C VAL A 482 28.93 -16.80 25.31
N GLN A 483 29.78 -16.47 26.29
CA GLN A 483 30.30 -17.43 27.27
C GLN A 483 29.19 -17.97 28.19
N GLN A 484 28.25 -17.14 28.61
CA GLN A 484 27.08 -17.55 29.41
C GLN A 484 26.17 -18.52 28.63
N ALA A 485 26.10 -18.39 27.32
CA ALA A 485 25.43 -19.37 26.45
C ALA A 485 26.20 -20.70 26.30
N GLY A 486 27.43 -20.78 26.82
CA GLY A 486 28.26 -21.99 26.88
C GLY A 486 29.21 -22.17 25.69
N SER A 487 28.81 -21.79 24.48
CA SER A 487 29.67 -21.80 23.29
C SER A 487 29.14 -20.87 22.21
N PHE A 488 29.98 -20.51 21.22
CA PHE A 488 29.54 -19.76 20.04
C PHE A 488 28.40 -20.46 19.30
N THR A 489 28.50 -21.77 19.10
CA THR A 489 27.45 -22.57 18.45
C THR A 489 26.13 -22.49 19.20
N GLN A 490 26.15 -22.60 20.52
CA GLN A 490 24.94 -22.54 21.33
C GLN A 490 24.35 -21.13 21.35
N PHE A 491 25.20 -20.10 21.42
CA PHE A 491 24.79 -18.71 21.29
C PHE A 491 24.13 -18.44 19.92
N ALA A 492 24.77 -18.86 18.81
CA ALA A 492 24.25 -18.67 17.47
C ALA A 492 22.90 -19.36 17.25
N LYS A 493 22.76 -20.60 17.73
CA LYS A 493 21.51 -21.34 17.67
C LYS A 493 20.38 -20.64 18.43
N ASN A 494 20.67 -20.12 19.63
CA ASN A 494 19.67 -19.51 20.51
C ASN A 494 19.38 -18.04 20.22
N SER A 495 20.32 -17.34 19.56
CA SER A 495 20.18 -15.93 19.22
C SER A 495 19.04 -15.71 18.23
N LYS A 496 18.37 -14.56 18.31
CA LYS A 496 17.40 -14.13 17.30
C LYS A 496 18.01 -13.31 16.16
N ALA A 497 19.34 -13.18 16.09
CA ALA A 497 20.02 -12.40 15.08
C ALA A 497 20.02 -13.10 13.70
N ALA A 498 19.90 -12.30 12.63
CA ALA A 498 20.09 -12.74 11.24
C ALA A 498 21.59 -13.00 10.94
N LEU A 499 22.48 -12.25 11.59
CA LEU A 499 23.93 -12.40 11.48
C LEU A 499 24.61 -12.33 12.84
N ILE A 500 25.63 -13.15 13.03
CA ILE A 500 26.60 -13.03 14.11
C ILE A 500 27.99 -13.21 13.50
N ALA A 501 28.86 -12.22 13.68
CA ALA A 501 30.16 -12.18 13.04
C ALA A 501 31.25 -11.67 13.99
N SER A 502 32.52 -12.01 13.70
CA SER A 502 33.68 -11.50 14.43
C SER A 502 33.69 -9.98 14.53
N GLY A 503 34.02 -9.48 15.71
CA GLY A 503 34.23 -8.06 15.99
C GLY A 503 35.70 -7.67 16.02
N THR A 504 36.07 -6.88 17.02
CA THR A 504 37.40 -6.27 17.18
C THR A 504 38.42 -7.27 17.76
N PHE A 505 39.64 -6.81 18.05
CA PHE A 505 40.74 -7.64 18.56
C PHE A 505 40.67 -7.86 20.07
N GLU A 506 41.06 -9.05 20.52
CA GLU A 506 41.49 -9.29 21.90
C GLU A 506 42.84 -8.61 22.16
N ASP A 507 42.83 -7.48 22.87
CA ASP A 507 44.09 -6.89 23.35
C ASP A 507 44.24 -7.05 24.87
N ARG A 508 45.23 -7.87 25.24
CA ARG A 508 45.60 -8.12 26.64
C ARG A 508 46.29 -6.93 27.31
N ASN A 509 46.74 -5.93 26.55
CA ASN A 509 47.50 -4.78 27.03
C ASN A 509 46.93 -3.39 26.62
N ALA A 510 46.11 -3.28 25.58
CA ALA A 510 45.50 -1.99 25.19
C ALA A 510 44.22 -1.65 25.98
N THR A 511 44.08 -0.36 26.27
CA THR A 511 42.96 0.20 27.03
C THR A 511 42.10 1.18 26.22
N ASN A 512 42.17 1.20 24.88
CA ASN A 512 41.58 2.28 24.06
C ASN A 512 40.76 1.78 22.85
N TRP A 513 39.85 0.83 23.07
CA TRP A 513 38.90 0.38 22.03
C TRP A 513 37.59 1.16 22.18
N THR A 514 37.14 1.82 21.11
CA THR A 514 35.78 2.35 21.05
C THR A 514 34.83 1.23 20.65
N MET A 515 33.89 0.95 21.55
CA MET A 515 32.82 -0.02 21.35
C MET A 515 31.52 0.58 21.89
N ILE A 516 30.63 0.95 20.98
CA ILE A 516 29.29 1.47 21.28
C ILE A 516 28.28 0.41 20.83
N SER A 517 27.38 0.03 21.73
CA SER A 517 26.28 -0.90 21.50
C SER A 517 25.01 -0.28 22.03
N GLU A 518 23.95 -0.29 21.24
CA GLU A 518 22.64 0.25 21.61
C GLU A 518 22.69 1.70 22.13
N GLY A 519 23.53 2.53 21.50
CA GLY A 519 23.70 3.94 21.89
C GLY A 519 24.59 4.17 23.13
N LYS A 520 25.28 3.13 23.62
CA LYS A 520 26.04 3.21 24.87
C LYS A 520 27.41 2.54 24.76
N THR A 521 28.38 3.09 25.46
CA THR A 521 29.68 2.42 25.65
C THR A 521 29.48 1.08 26.37
N ILE A 522 30.09 0.02 25.85
CA ILE A 522 29.96 -1.33 26.43
C ILE A 522 30.70 -1.38 27.78
N GLU A 523 29.94 -1.36 28.88
CA GLU A 523 30.48 -1.46 30.24
C GLU A 523 31.07 -2.86 30.54
N GLY A 524 32.16 -2.89 31.31
CA GLY A 524 32.80 -4.14 31.78
C GLY A 524 33.75 -4.79 30.76
N GLU A 525 33.71 -4.34 29.52
CA GLU A 525 34.73 -4.60 28.50
C GLU A 525 35.78 -3.48 28.56
N ARG A 526 36.99 -3.67 28.03
CA ARG A 526 38.08 -2.67 28.03
C ARG A 526 37.83 -1.50 27.04
N SER A 527 36.61 -0.97 27.05
CA SER A 527 36.14 0.09 26.18
C SER A 527 36.51 1.49 26.72
N LYS A 528 36.81 2.42 25.81
CA LYS A 528 36.95 3.86 26.10
C LYS A 528 36.33 4.69 24.98
N ASN A 529 35.97 5.93 25.32
CA ASN A 529 35.39 6.93 24.42
C ASN A 529 36.43 7.59 23.49
N TRP A 530 37.54 6.92 23.19
CA TRP A 530 38.50 7.36 22.19
C TRP A 530 39.36 6.17 21.75
N SER A 531 39.78 6.18 20.49
CA SER A 531 40.66 5.16 19.93
C SER A 531 41.76 5.80 19.10
N ASN A 532 42.97 5.26 19.22
CA ASN A 532 44.07 5.61 18.30
C ASN A 532 43.92 4.89 16.95
N TYR A 533 42.91 4.05 16.79
CA TYR A 533 42.71 3.19 15.63
C TYR A 533 41.53 3.67 14.78
N THR A 534 41.28 2.97 13.68
CA THR A 534 40.17 3.25 12.79
C THR A 534 38.87 2.83 13.46
N VAL A 535 37.82 3.65 13.40
CA VAL A 535 36.51 3.34 13.98
C VAL A 535 35.44 3.39 12.90
N LEU A 536 34.61 2.36 12.84
CA LEU A 536 33.35 2.36 12.10
C LEU A 536 32.22 2.71 13.06
N GLY A 537 31.40 3.71 12.73
CA GLY A 537 30.20 4.08 13.48
C GLY A 537 28.94 4.04 12.62
N LEU A 538 27.79 3.77 13.24
CA LEU A 538 26.46 3.91 12.65
C LEU A 538 25.59 4.84 13.51
N ARG A 539 25.04 5.88 12.88
CA ARG A 539 24.12 6.86 13.49
C ARG A 539 22.65 6.50 13.20
N SER A 540 21.75 7.43 13.50
CA SER A 540 20.35 7.33 13.10
C SER A 540 20.21 7.08 11.59
N GLY A 541 19.14 6.39 11.20
CA GLY A 541 18.92 5.99 9.81
C GLY A 541 20.02 5.11 9.20
N ASN A 542 20.76 4.36 10.03
CA ASN A 542 21.88 3.50 9.60
C ASN A 542 22.96 4.25 8.80
N GLN A 543 23.21 5.52 9.11
CA GLN A 543 24.25 6.31 8.45
C GLN A 543 25.64 5.85 8.91
N ALA A 544 26.40 5.27 7.99
CA ALA A 544 27.72 4.73 8.26
C ALA A 544 28.84 5.75 8.06
N GLU A 545 29.79 5.77 9.00
CA GLU A 545 30.96 6.65 8.96
C GLU A 545 32.21 5.88 9.42
N MET A 546 33.36 6.20 8.84
CA MET A 546 34.65 5.58 9.21
C MET A 546 35.71 6.63 9.49
N PHE A 547 36.13 6.71 10.75
CA PHE A 547 37.05 7.72 11.25
C PHE A 547 38.45 7.16 11.42
N ALA A 548 39.43 7.96 11.01
CA ALA A 548 40.82 7.76 11.36
C ALA A 548 41.04 8.35 12.75
N ARG A 549 41.35 7.53 13.76
CA ARG A 549 41.82 7.97 15.10
C ARG A 549 41.00 9.15 15.64
N PRO A 550 39.69 8.98 15.86
CA PRO A 550 38.84 10.13 16.10
C PRO A 550 39.25 10.83 17.41
N ASP A 551 39.60 12.11 17.32
CA ASP A 551 39.84 13.00 18.45
C ASP A 551 38.50 13.30 19.13
N VAL A 552 38.01 12.33 19.90
CA VAL A 552 36.81 12.34 20.75
C VAL A 552 35.53 12.80 20.02
N PRO A 553 34.86 11.91 19.27
CA PRO A 553 33.55 12.19 18.73
C PRO A 553 32.47 12.09 19.83
N GLU A 554 31.34 12.76 19.60
CA GLU A 554 30.14 12.70 20.42
C GLU A 554 29.49 11.32 20.26
N TRP A 555 29.96 10.34 21.03
CA TRP A 555 29.56 8.93 20.89
C TRP A 555 28.09 8.66 21.20
N ASP A 556 27.42 9.57 21.89
CA ASP A 556 25.99 9.53 22.18
C ASP A 556 25.12 9.71 20.91
N GLU A 557 25.69 10.21 19.83
CA GLU A 557 25.04 10.28 18.52
C GLU A 557 25.09 8.96 17.71
N TYR A 558 25.79 7.94 18.22
CA TYR A 558 26.01 6.67 17.53
C TYR A 558 25.29 5.54 18.23
N TRP A 559 24.55 4.74 17.48
CA TRP A 559 23.94 3.52 17.98
C TRP A 559 24.96 2.38 18.10
N PHE A 560 25.84 2.30 17.11
CA PHE A 560 26.88 1.30 17.00
C PHE A 560 28.19 1.98 16.69
N ALA A 561 29.27 1.52 17.33
CA ALA A 561 30.61 1.81 16.89
C ALA A 561 31.54 0.67 17.26
N ILE A 562 32.45 0.33 16.38
CA ILE A 562 33.48 -0.67 16.62
C ILE A 562 34.81 -0.18 16.08
N THR A 563 35.87 -0.47 16.82
CA THR A 563 37.23 -0.17 16.38
C THR A 563 37.84 -1.33 15.61
N GLY A 564 38.56 -1.04 14.53
CA GLY A 564 39.33 -1.99 13.74
C GLY A 564 40.70 -1.45 13.36
N HIS A 565 41.56 -2.33 12.85
CA HIS A 565 42.94 -1.98 12.50
C HIS A 565 43.63 -2.99 11.57
N PRO A 566 44.39 -2.55 10.56
CA PRO A 566 44.50 -1.20 10.02
C PRO A 566 43.33 -0.83 9.09
N ARG A 567 43.28 0.43 8.66
CA ARG A 567 42.40 0.86 7.56
C ARG A 567 42.85 0.21 6.25
N LEU A 568 41.89 -0.36 5.52
CA LEU A 568 42.10 -1.13 4.30
C LEU A 568 41.69 -0.36 3.03
N VAL A 569 40.62 0.42 3.11
CA VAL A 569 40.12 1.23 1.98
C VAL A 569 39.73 2.62 2.49
N SER A 570 40.11 3.66 1.75
CA SER A 570 39.73 5.04 2.04
C SER A 570 39.34 5.81 0.78
N GLY A 571 38.08 6.23 0.72
CA GLY A 571 37.53 6.95 -0.43
C GLY A 571 37.60 6.14 -1.72
N GLY A 572 37.40 4.82 -1.62
CA GLY A 572 37.52 3.89 -2.75
C GLY A 572 38.95 3.54 -3.15
N ASN A 573 39.97 4.03 -2.44
CA ASN A 573 41.36 3.66 -2.70
C ASN A 573 41.80 2.52 -1.77
N PRO A 574 42.11 1.32 -2.29
CA PRO A 574 42.65 0.23 -1.47
C PRO A 574 44.09 0.53 -1.05
N GLY A 575 44.39 0.36 0.24
CA GLY A 575 45.73 0.53 0.79
C GLY A 575 45.75 0.62 2.31
N ILE A 576 46.85 0.14 2.90
CA ILE A 576 47.08 0.19 4.35
C ILE A 576 47.57 1.59 4.71
N THR A 577 46.70 2.41 5.28
CA THR A 577 46.94 3.85 5.46
C THR A 577 47.14 4.28 6.92
N GLU A 578 46.74 3.47 7.89
CA GLU A 578 46.78 3.83 9.30
C GLU A 578 47.39 2.71 10.13
N VAL A 579 48.64 2.89 10.57
CA VAL A 579 49.26 2.02 11.59
C VAL A 579 49.71 2.83 12.82
N VAL A 580 49.25 2.44 14.02
CA VAL A 580 49.45 3.19 15.28
C VAL A 580 50.84 2.99 15.88
N SER A 581 51.54 1.95 15.43
CA SER A 581 52.98 1.71 15.59
C SER A 581 53.42 1.01 14.32
N ALA A 582 54.70 1.05 13.92
CA ALA A 582 55.15 0.25 12.78
C ALA A 582 54.73 -1.21 13.05
N PRO A 583 53.72 -1.73 12.36
CA PRO A 583 53.26 -3.08 12.64
C PRO A 583 54.41 -3.98 12.26
N ASP A 584 54.50 -5.13 12.92
CA ASP A 584 55.42 -6.16 12.47
C ASP A 584 55.24 -6.33 10.95
N GLU A 585 56.33 -6.30 10.18
CA GLU A 585 56.23 -6.49 8.73
C GLU A 585 55.52 -7.81 8.42
N ASP A 586 55.66 -8.80 9.31
CA ASP A 586 54.99 -10.09 9.27
C ASP A 586 53.47 -9.97 9.47
N PHE A 587 52.97 -9.00 10.23
CA PHE A 587 51.53 -8.75 10.37
C PHE A 587 50.91 -8.21 9.07
N ILE A 588 51.63 -7.35 8.34
CA ILE A 588 51.18 -6.80 7.06
C ILE A 588 51.36 -7.79 5.91
N LYS A 589 52.56 -8.35 5.78
CA LYS A 589 52.98 -9.15 4.62
C LYS A 589 52.71 -10.65 4.80
N GLY A 590 52.52 -11.11 6.03
CA GLY A 590 52.26 -12.51 6.32
C GLY A 590 50.85 -12.96 5.93
N ASP A 591 50.79 -14.18 5.41
CA ASP A 591 49.55 -14.86 5.07
C ASP A 591 48.85 -15.31 6.35
N GLN A 592 47.65 -14.79 6.60
CA GLN A 592 46.79 -15.21 7.70
C GLN A 592 45.34 -15.23 7.23
N TYR A 593 44.50 -16.04 7.86
CA TYR A 593 43.07 -15.89 7.70
C TYR A 593 42.62 -14.54 8.26
N ARG A 594 41.82 -13.79 7.51
CA ARG A 594 41.47 -12.40 7.86
C ARG A 594 39.97 -12.23 7.97
N ALA A 595 39.56 -11.27 8.80
CA ALA A 595 38.23 -10.72 8.79
C ALA A 595 38.29 -9.22 8.51
N ALA A 596 37.29 -8.66 7.83
CA ALA A 596 37.21 -7.23 7.58
C ALA A 596 35.76 -6.76 7.56
N ILE A 597 35.59 -5.45 7.81
CA ILE A 597 34.32 -4.77 7.69
C ILE A 597 34.49 -3.47 6.92
N GLY A 598 33.53 -3.14 6.07
CA GLY A 598 33.54 -1.93 5.26
C GLY A 598 32.16 -1.58 4.75
N PHE A 599 32.00 -0.43 4.13
CA PHE A 599 30.72 -0.03 3.53
C PHE A 599 30.91 0.61 2.16
N SER A 600 29.80 0.59 1.41
CA SER A 600 29.61 1.40 0.20
C SER A 600 28.70 2.56 0.54
N SER A 601 29.22 3.78 0.50
CA SER A 601 28.45 5.01 0.71
C SER A 601 27.39 5.20 -0.38
N LYS A 602 27.68 4.75 -1.60
CA LYS A 602 26.78 4.85 -2.76
C LYS A 602 25.62 3.86 -2.67
N GLU A 603 25.91 2.61 -2.37
CA GLU A 603 24.88 1.56 -2.31
C GLU A 603 24.19 1.50 -0.95
N LYS A 604 24.75 2.18 0.06
CA LYS A 604 24.32 2.12 1.46
C LYS A 604 24.23 0.67 1.94
N LYS A 605 25.35 -0.03 1.77
CA LYS A 605 25.54 -1.41 2.22
C LYS A 605 26.73 -1.50 3.14
N LEU A 606 26.62 -2.33 4.17
CA LEU A 606 27.72 -2.73 5.02
C LEU A 606 28.14 -4.16 4.62
N TYR A 607 29.45 -4.37 4.53
CA TYR A 607 30.06 -5.63 4.15
C TYR A 607 30.89 -6.16 5.30
N HIS A 608 30.69 -7.42 5.66
CA HIS A 608 31.59 -8.17 6.52
C HIS A 608 32.12 -9.36 5.74
N ILE A 609 33.42 -9.62 5.81
CA ILE A 609 34.00 -10.80 5.18
C ILE A 609 34.89 -11.56 6.16
N VAL A 610 34.98 -12.87 5.93
CA VAL A 610 36.03 -13.74 6.47
C VAL A 610 36.65 -14.54 5.34
N THR A 611 37.98 -14.67 5.35
CA THR A 611 38.69 -15.41 4.30
C THR A 611 38.78 -16.89 4.66
N ASN A 612 38.58 -17.75 3.67
CA ASN A 612 38.80 -19.20 3.80
C ASN A 612 40.22 -19.59 3.40
N ASP A 613 41.01 -18.65 2.88
CA ASP A 613 42.44 -18.80 2.60
C ASP A 613 43.26 -17.77 3.40
N PRO A 614 44.51 -18.11 3.79
CA PRO A 614 45.40 -17.15 4.41
C PRO A 614 45.94 -16.16 3.37
N ILE A 615 45.82 -14.85 3.65
CA ILE A 615 46.23 -13.78 2.73
C ILE A 615 46.91 -12.60 3.47
N PRO A 616 47.71 -11.79 2.76
CA PRO A 616 48.28 -10.56 3.32
C PRO A 616 47.27 -9.42 3.32
N LEU A 617 47.46 -8.41 4.18
CA LEU A 617 46.51 -7.30 4.34
C LEU A 617 46.34 -6.46 3.07
N ASN A 618 47.38 -6.34 2.24
CA ASN A 618 47.27 -5.63 0.95
C ASN A 618 46.29 -6.32 -0.01
N ARG A 619 46.23 -7.66 0.02
CA ARG A 619 45.28 -8.42 -0.80
C ARG A 619 43.87 -8.30 -0.23
N LEU A 620 43.72 -8.32 1.10
CA LEU A 620 42.45 -8.07 1.76
C LEU A 620 41.88 -6.68 1.40
N ALA A 621 42.71 -5.64 1.41
CA ALA A 621 42.32 -4.29 0.98
C ALA A 621 41.79 -4.25 -0.46
N LYS A 622 42.47 -4.95 -1.37
CA LYS A 622 42.03 -5.09 -2.77
C LYS A 622 40.69 -5.82 -2.87
N ILE A 623 40.50 -6.91 -2.13
CA ILE A 623 39.23 -7.66 -2.09
C ILE A 623 38.10 -6.76 -1.58
N MET A 624 38.29 -6.04 -0.47
CA MET A 624 37.27 -5.13 0.08
C MET A 624 36.86 -4.05 -0.94
N HIS A 625 37.81 -3.51 -1.70
CA HIS A 625 37.51 -2.59 -2.79
C HIS A 625 36.74 -3.26 -3.93
N LEU A 626 37.15 -4.47 -4.35
CA LEU A 626 36.51 -5.21 -5.44
C LEU A 626 35.06 -5.62 -5.14
N ILE A 627 34.72 -5.88 -3.87
CA ILE A 627 33.34 -6.16 -3.45
C ILE A 627 32.49 -4.89 -3.27
N GLY A 628 33.04 -3.71 -3.56
CA GLY A 628 32.31 -2.44 -3.64
C GLY A 628 32.48 -1.51 -2.44
N CYS A 629 33.37 -1.79 -1.49
CA CYS A 629 33.61 -0.87 -0.37
C CYS A 629 34.36 0.38 -0.83
N ASP A 630 33.93 1.54 -0.35
CA ASP A 630 34.67 2.80 -0.41
C ASP A 630 35.38 3.14 0.91
N GLN A 631 34.96 2.49 2.01
CA GLN A 631 35.62 2.51 3.30
C GLN A 631 35.72 1.09 3.84
N ALA A 632 36.88 0.69 4.37
CA ALA A 632 37.03 -0.62 5.01
C ALA A 632 38.17 -0.63 6.03
N MET A 633 38.05 -1.49 7.03
CA MET A 633 39.07 -1.75 8.03
C MET A 633 39.16 -3.24 8.38
N ASN A 634 40.33 -3.66 8.82
CA ASN A 634 40.59 -5.04 9.24
C ASN A 634 40.06 -5.29 10.66
N LEU A 635 39.57 -6.50 10.90
CA LEU A 635 39.03 -7.00 12.16
C LEU A 635 39.87 -8.19 12.68
N GLU A 636 39.43 -8.81 13.77
CA GLU A 636 40.10 -10.00 14.31
C GLU A 636 40.02 -11.19 13.34
N GLY A 637 41.19 -11.64 12.90
CA GLY A 637 41.38 -12.80 12.03
C GLY A 637 41.89 -14.05 12.75
N GLY A 638 42.39 -15.01 11.99
CA GLY A 638 42.98 -16.24 12.51
C GLY A 638 42.01 -17.06 13.38
N GLY A 639 42.47 -17.45 14.56
CA GLY A 639 41.67 -18.27 15.49
C GLY A 639 40.46 -17.55 16.10
N GLY A 640 40.35 -16.23 15.98
CA GLY A 640 39.22 -15.44 16.49
C GLY A 640 38.07 -15.25 15.50
N MET A 641 38.16 -15.85 14.31
CA MET A 641 37.13 -15.74 13.29
C MET A 641 35.91 -16.59 13.61
N VAL A 642 34.73 -15.98 13.63
CA VAL A 642 33.44 -16.62 13.81
C VAL A 642 32.43 -16.00 12.85
N LEU A 643 31.56 -16.83 12.31
CA LEU A 643 30.46 -16.41 11.44
C LEU A 643 29.30 -17.38 11.59
N ALA A 644 28.10 -16.87 11.80
CA ALA A 644 26.85 -17.61 11.76
C ALA A 644 25.74 -16.72 11.20
N CYS A 645 24.79 -17.29 10.48
CA CYS A 645 23.64 -16.57 9.94
C CYS A 645 22.35 -17.36 10.04
N LYS A 646 21.23 -16.64 9.98
CA LYS A 646 19.87 -17.17 9.87
C LYS A 646 19.16 -16.45 8.72
N GLY A 647 18.53 -17.20 7.83
CA GLY A 647 17.88 -16.64 6.65
C GLY A 647 17.46 -17.70 5.65
N ASP A 648 17.11 -17.24 4.45
CA ASP A 648 16.53 -18.09 3.41
C ASP A 648 17.58 -18.98 2.68
N SER A 649 18.88 -18.73 2.88
CA SER A 649 19.94 -19.59 2.34
C SER A 649 20.05 -20.89 3.15
N PRO A 650 20.22 -22.06 2.49
CA PRO A 650 20.41 -23.35 3.18
C PRO A 650 21.57 -23.35 4.19
N GLU A 651 22.61 -22.56 3.93
CA GLU A 651 23.76 -22.39 4.81
C GLU A 651 23.43 -21.53 6.04
N CYS A 652 22.44 -20.64 5.95
CA CYS A 652 22.00 -19.76 7.03
C CYS A 652 20.88 -20.36 7.89
N ASN A 653 21.19 -21.44 8.60
CA ASN A 653 20.23 -22.14 9.48
C ASN A 653 20.51 -21.94 10.98
N GLY A 654 21.36 -20.97 11.34
CA GLY A 654 21.77 -20.71 12.72
C GLY A 654 22.91 -21.58 13.23
N THR A 655 23.50 -22.42 12.37
CA THR A 655 24.77 -23.09 12.66
C THR A 655 25.97 -22.23 12.23
N PRO A 656 27.12 -22.32 12.91
CA PRO A 656 28.33 -21.63 12.51
C PRO A 656 28.81 -22.02 11.11
N LEU A 657 29.02 -21.03 10.25
CA LEU A 657 29.76 -21.15 8.99
C LEU A 657 31.27 -21.17 9.22
N VAL A 658 31.72 -20.40 10.22
CA VAL A 658 33.12 -20.35 10.67
C VAL A 658 33.13 -20.43 12.20
N SER A 659 33.97 -21.31 12.74
CA SER A 659 34.05 -21.61 14.18
C SER A 659 35.46 -21.38 14.72
N GLY A 660 35.66 -20.21 15.33
CA GLY A 660 36.84 -19.85 16.10
C GLY A 660 36.54 -19.61 17.58
N GLU A 661 37.54 -19.13 18.30
CA GLU A 661 37.43 -18.72 19.69
C GLU A 661 36.81 -17.31 19.77
N VAL A 662 35.80 -17.13 20.62
CA VAL A 662 35.17 -15.82 20.82
C VAL A 662 36.00 -15.04 21.83
N ARG A 663 36.82 -14.10 21.34
CA ARG A 663 37.82 -13.37 22.14
C ARG A 663 37.47 -11.91 22.40
N SER A 664 36.46 -11.39 21.73
CA SER A 664 36.01 -10.00 21.81
C SER A 664 34.48 -9.91 21.60
N PRO A 665 33.86 -8.74 21.82
CA PRO A 665 32.47 -8.52 21.45
C PRO A 665 32.19 -8.82 19.97
N LEU A 666 31.07 -9.48 19.69
CA LEU A 666 30.68 -9.88 18.34
C LEU A 666 29.74 -8.86 17.72
N ILE A 667 29.82 -8.73 16.39
CA ILE A 667 28.86 -7.96 15.61
C ILE A 667 27.60 -8.81 15.43
N VAL A 668 26.44 -8.24 15.73
CA VAL A 668 25.14 -8.89 15.53
C VAL A 668 24.24 -8.00 14.69
N VAL A 669 23.48 -8.62 13.78
CA VAL A 669 22.52 -7.92 12.92
C VAL A 669 21.15 -8.55 13.09
N TYR A 670 20.16 -7.71 13.35
CA TYR A 670 18.75 -8.07 13.36
C TYR A 670 18.07 -7.49 12.12
N ASP A 671 17.05 -8.18 11.63
CA ASP A 671 16.26 -7.75 10.47
C ASP A 671 14.76 -7.99 10.72
N ALA A 672 13.93 -7.76 9.70
CA ALA A 672 12.49 -7.92 9.83
C ALA A 672 12.05 -9.36 10.19
N GLN A 673 12.80 -10.37 9.75
CA GLN A 673 12.50 -11.79 9.99
C GLN A 673 13.11 -12.27 11.33
N HIS A 674 14.23 -11.69 11.73
CA HIS A 674 15.06 -12.08 12.86
C HIS A 674 15.13 -10.92 13.86
N ARG A 675 14.02 -10.70 14.59
CA ARG A 675 13.86 -9.57 15.53
C ARG A 675 14.11 -9.95 16.98
N ASP A 676 14.76 -9.04 17.70
CA ASP A 676 14.71 -8.96 19.15
C ASP A 676 13.91 -7.71 19.55
N GLU A 677 12.78 -7.91 20.24
CA GLU A 677 11.86 -6.83 20.60
C GLU A 677 12.50 -5.76 21.49
N ARG A 678 13.39 -6.16 22.39
CA ARG A 678 14.09 -5.22 23.28
C ARG A 678 15.03 -4.33 22.47
N ILE A 679 15.80 -4.93 21.57
CA ILE A 679 16.71 -4.20 20.67
C ILE A 679 15.91 -3.29 19.73
N THR A 680 14.81 -3.79 19.17
CA THR A 680 13.95 -3.06 18.23
C THR A 680 13.38 -1.80 18.89
N GLN A 681 12.81 -1.93 20.10
CA GLN A 681 12.27 -0.79 20.83
C GLN A 681 13.36 0.22 21.20
N ALA A 682 14.53 -0.24 21.63
CA ALA A 682 15.66 0.65 21.93
C ALA A 682 16.15 1.41 20.70
N TRP A 683 16.20 0.73 19.54
CA TRP A 683 16.53 1.36 18.26
C TRP A 683 15.48 2.39 17.83
N GLU A 684 14.19 2.08 17.90
CA GLU A 684 13.11 3.02 17.57
C GLU A 684 13.17 4.28 18.44
N LEU A 685 13.47 4.13 19.73
CA LEU A 685 13.66 5.27 20.63
C LEU A 685 14.87 6.11 20.24
N PHE A 686 15.99 5.48 19.89
CA PHE A 686 17.19 6.16 19.39
C PHE A 686 16.92 6.91 18.07
N GLN A 687 16.18 6.31 17.14
CA GLN A 687 15.73 6.96 15.90
C GLN A 687 14.83 8.18 16.18
N ALA A 688 13.98 8.09 17.20
CA ALA A 688 13.06 9.17 17.55
C ALA A 688 13.76 10.35 18.24
N SER A 689 14.80 10.10 19.04
CA SER A 689 15.55 11.17 19.72
C SER A 689 16.27 12.08 18.73
N ASP A 690 16.77 11.55 17.62
CA ASP A 690 17.50 12.33 16.61
C ASP A 690 16.58 13.25 15.77
N ARG A 691 15.26 13.02 15.82
CA ARG A 691 14.25 13.82 15.09
C ARG A 691 13.68 14.99 15.89
N LEU A 692 14.00 15.09 17.18
CA LEU A 692 13.46 16.14 18.04
C LEU A 692 14.51 17.22 18.30
N PRO A 693 14.23 18.51 18.00
CA PRO A 693 15.08 19.60 18.44
C PRO A 693 15.27 19.52 19.97
N GLU A 694 16.48 19.74 20.46
CA GLU A 694 16.88 19.62 21.89
C GLU A 694 15.88 20.25 22.88
N SER A 695 15.21 21.34 22.45
CA SER A 695 14.14 22.06 23.18
C SER A 695 12.83 21.27 23.41
N GLN A 696 12.60 20.15 22.71
CA GLN A 696 11.45 19.26 22.89
C GLN A 696 11.79 18.02 23.74
N LEU A 697 13.02 17.52 23.64
CA LEU A 697 13.53 16.41 24.46
C LEU A 697 13.54 16.77 25.96
N GLN A 698 13.96 17.99 26.31
CA GLN A 698 13.92 18.45 27.71
C GLN A 698 12.50 18.49 28.29
N ARG A 699 11.49 18.85 27.48
CA ARG A 699 10.08 18.85 27.89
C ARG A 699 9.50 17.44 28.03
N GLY A 700 9.89 16.51 27.14
CA GLY A 700 9.51 15.10 27.24
C GLY A 700 10.10 14.41 28.47
N PHE A 701 11.39 14.63 28.75
CA PHE A 701 12.09 14.09 29.92
C PHE A 701 11.51 14.61 31.24
N GLU A 702 11.16 15.90 31.34
CA GLU A 702 10.48 16.40 32.54
C GLU A 702 9.09 15.77 32.75
N HIS A 703 8.34 15.53 31.66
CA HIS A 703 7.01 14.92 31.74
C HIS A 703 7.08 13.44 32.15
N PHE A 704 8.03 12.69 31.61
CA PHE A 704 8.28 11.29 31.95
C PHE A 704 8.82 11.13 33.38
N ARG A 705 9.76 11.99 33.80
CA ARG A 705 10.28 12.02 35.17
C ARG A 705 9.20 12.34 36.20
N ARG A 706 8.26 13.25 35.87
CA ARG A 706 7.06 13.52 36.69
C ARG A 706 6.08 12.36 36.72
N GLY A 707 6.00 11.54 35.66
CA GLY A 707 5.22 10.31 35.62
C GLY A 707 5.79 9.21 36.54
N LEU A 708 7.10 8.95 36.45
CA LEU A 708 7.81 7.97 37.28
C LEU A 708 7.81 8.32 38.78
N LEU A 709 7.90 9.60 39.13
CA LEU A 709 7.77 10.10 40.51
C LEU A 709 6.34 9.94 41.07
N LYS A 710 5.31 9.92 40.22
CA LYS A 710 3.94 9.62 40.63
C LYS A 710 3.72 8.12 40.80
N PHE A 711 4.34 7.30 39.95
CA PHE A 711 4.26 5.83 40.05
C PHE A 711 4.95 5.29 41.30
N THR A 712 6.13 5.81 41.65
CA THR A 712 6.87 5.42 42.86
C THR A 712 6.21 5.88 44.17
N LYS A 713 5.40 6.96 44.14
CA LYS A 713 4.54 7.35 45.27
C LYS A 713 3.27 6.50 45.42
N ALA A 714 2.80 5.88 44.33
CA ALA A 714 1.63 5.00 44.38
C ALA A 714 1.98 3.62 44.93
N THR A 715 3.19 3.10 44.66
CA THR A 715 3.69 1.84 45.22
C THR A 715 4.19 1.92 46.66
N SER A 716 4.35 3.12 47.24
CA SER A 716 4.65 3.29 48.67
C SER A 716 3.40 3.43 49.56
N LEU A 717 2.20 3.29 48.97
CA LEU A 717 0.89 3.40 49.64
C LEU A 717 0.04 2.11 49.50
N ILE A 718 0.66 1.03 49.03
CA ILE A 718 0.18 -0.36 49.07
C ILE A 718 1.20 -1.11 49.93
#